data_AF-A0A6S6ZRG0-F1
#
_entry.id   AF-A0A6S6ZRG0-F1
#
_cell.length_a   1.000
_cell.length_b   1.000
_cell.length_c   1.000
_cell.angle_alpha   90.00
_cell.angle_beta   90.00
_cell.angle_gamma   90.00
#
_symmetry.space_group_name_H-M   'P 1'
#
loop_
_entity.id
_entity.type
_entity.pdbx_description
1 polymer ?
#
loop_
_entity_poly.entity_id
_entity_poly.type
_entity_poly.pdbx_seq_one_letter_code
_entity_poly.pdbx_strand_id
1 'polypeptide(L)'
;MPRRFLPVVSRMSAAILVALAGLAAAPPPAVASDIGAVIESVRLSRYPLREPERRVWGTENVRDVVLVGQMENRLYLYRYVRGTGKEFRLDFRSQPLVIDPAAWQASREERVAVRVPRNDVPLYWVGYAYNDTDAPRADGFLVDATGNVATVHAEAGLAVVTANQPWDEARKAQALTTLQEALKSYPSRLKSFPAEVRFEHQAPVDVTATFRTLHQVAFAIPRAKTAQFGRALADLRRFVMEQDYREIDPGGKDPDMLAALNDYGFWLAESGDAVQADRILSDVLRRDPSRTAAYLNRGDARWAQSVKGGDRRAYFEVLAREDYRLYCTNRLVEKAPIPSNIASRIGAALNEKVLNADACRPRLAIFKAIQADDLDAVRAQLAAGQDPNGVNENGTSALAVAVSLKQLDTVRVLLAAGAKADGPNNGFLLLASALPEGSDTRPAAERYALADVLIAAGAPLDAGDSNGTPLLVRRISYYSEDKDNLTYLLAKGANPNVREKNGRSALHAAMGSPKRFWFAEQLLAKGADINAAYVRMYYGNRGMWETPLLEALRESISGELTPTVTYPIPERVSFALAHGADPAVGGYSANKTPERNGLNEALSLAVRTMQPALVDQLAKAAGQPQMPLTPESLSSLLSVWNQVEIRAAIKQNSPEWDGQRARLRATAERLLAAGVPLVRANDATGLANNGIAPLSLPWLPDDLYLAWLTQGADASDRTDPNIRIQDVADADALPLVTMLQRGNEAKAQALMAHDAGLYRTPWRCGMAVADVLAWQLSNTGPISPTGARAVRQVLEGAEAAASCDLRQTARVQPFVGRSAIDLARQAGVTLTVTAPK
;
A
#
# COMPACT_ATOMS: atom_id res chain seq x y z
N MET A 1 31.34 18.26 30.49
CA MET A 1 31.77 17.58 29.24
C MET A 1 32.69 16.41 29.60
N PRO A 2 32.77 15.28 28.85
CA PRO A 2 31.75 14.55 28.06
C PRO A 2 31.70 13.01 28.33
N ARG A 3 30.54 12.41 27.97
CA ARG A 3 30.19 11.06 27.41
C ARG A 3 30.80 9.71 27.88
N ARG A 4 29.92 8.76 28.27
CA ARG A 4 29.71 7.35 27.80
C ARG A 4 28.49 6.75 28.56
N PHE A 5 27.36 6.38 27.93
CA PHE A 5 26.92 5.10 27.29
C PHE A 5 26.34 3.98 28.23
N LEU A 6 25.00 3.80 28.13
CA LEU A 6 24.10 2.60 28.26
C LEU A 6 23.99 1.82 29.62
N PRO A 7 22.83 1.19 29.97
CA PRO A 7 21.98 0.33 29.10
C PRO A 7 20.43 0.42 29.23
N VAL A 8 19.81 -0.40 28.36
CA VAL A 8 18.39 -0.63 28.00
C VAL A 8 17.59 -1.43 29.04
N VAL A 9 16.33 -1.02 29.30
CA VAL A 9 15.19 -1.83 29.81
C VAL A 9 13.89 -1.15 29.29
N SER A 10 13.22 -1.65 28.23
CA SER A 10 12.12 -2.64 28.18
C SER A 10 10.79 -2.31 28.89
N ARG A 11 9.69 -2.53 28.14
CA ARG A 11 8.23 -2.50 28.44
C ARG A 11 7.53 -1.17 28.16
N MET A 12 6.38 -1.09 27.49
CA MET A 12 5.47 -2.09 26.90
C MET A 12 4.53 -1.33 25.94
N SER A 13 4.37 -1.84 24.73
CA SER A 13 3.46 -1.30 23.69
C SER A 13 2.10 -1.99 23.81
N ALA A 14 1.02 -1.20 23.84
CA ALA A 14 -0.35 -1.69 23.73
C ALA A 14 -1.04 -1.03 22.52
N ALA A 15 -1.73 -1.89 21.78
CA ALA A 15 -2.58 -1.72 20.61
C ALA A 15 -3.21 -0.34 20.33
N ILE A 16 -3.26 0.04 19.05
CA ILE A 16 -4.46 0.46 18.28
C ILE A 16 -4.06 0.42 16.79
N LEU A 17 -4.68 -0.46 16.01
CA LEU A 17 -4.59 -0.45 14.54
C LEU A 17 -6.02 -0.39 14.00
N VAL A 18 -6.39 0.81 13.55
CA VAL A 18 -7.65 1.14 12.89
C VAL A 18 -7.65 0.59 11.46
N ALA A 19 -8.78 0.05 11.06
CA ALA A 19 -9.08 -0.38 9.71
C ALA A 19 -9.07 0.79 8.72
N LEU A 20 -8.24 0.69 7.68
CA LEU A 20 -8.33 1.51 6.47
C LEU A 20 -7.92 0.65 5.27
N ALA A 21 -8.90 0.28 4.45
CA ALA A 21 -8.82 0.31 2.98
C ALA A 21 -10.07 -0.37 2.38
N GLY A 22 -11.00 0.46 1.91
CA GLY A 22 -11.95 0.11 0.87
C GLY A 22 -12.11 1.34 0.00
N LEU A 23 -11.40 1.39 -1.13
CA LEU A 23 -11.68 2.14 -2.36
C LEU A 23 -10.47 2.02 -3.30
N ALA A 24 -10.69 1.44 -4.47
CA ALA A 24 -9.70 1.40 -5.55
C ALA A 24 -9.69 2.77 -6.26
N ALA A 25 -8.76 3.63 -5.86
CA ALA A 25 -8.19 4.66 -6.71
C ALA A 25 -6.67 4.52 -6.60
N ALA A 26 -5.94 4.74 -7.70
CA ALA A 26 -4.48 4.62 -7.76
C ALA A 26 -3.81 5.27 -6.53
N PRO A 27 -2.75 4.66 -5.96
CA PRO A 27 -2.17 5.16 -4.73
C PRO A 27 -1.58 6.56 -4.99
N PRO A 28 -1.93 7.59 -4.20
CA PRO A 28 -1.12 8.79 -4.16
C PRO A 28 0.28 8.41 -3.63
N PRO A 29 1.34 9.14 -4.00
CA PRO A 29 2.69 8.86 -3.53
C PRO A 29 2.69 8.82 -2.00
N ALA A 30 3.33 7.79 -1.44
CA ALA A 30 3.38 7.50 -0.03
C ALA A 30 3.78 8.75 0.78
N VAL A 31 2.80 9.40 1.39
CA VAL A 31 3.06 10.38 2.45
C VAL A 31 3.31 9.54 3.68
N ALA A 32 4.52 9.64 4.23
CA ALA A 32 4.86 9.05 5.52
C ALA A 32 3.77 9.41 6.52
N SER A 33 2.95 8.44 6.94
CA SER A 33 1.93 8.67 7.95
C SER A 33 2.63 8.99 9.26
N ASP A 34 2.61 10.27 9.64
CA ASP A 34 3.11 10.75 10.91
C ASP A 34 2.34 10.02 12.02
N ILE A 35 3.00 9.06 12.67
CA ILE A 35 2.44 8.28 13.77
C ILE A 35 1.94 9.21 14.89
N GLY A 36 2.57 10.38 15.06
CA GLY A 36 2.11 11.43 15.97
C GLY A 36 0.72 11.96 15.60
N ALA A 37 0.46 12.24 14.32
CA ALA A 37 -0.83 12.72 13.85
C ALA A 37 -1.95 11.65 14.01
N VAL A 38 -1.63 10.37 13.82
CA VAL A 38 -2.58 9.27 14.05
C VAL A 38 -2.91 9.16 15.54
N ILE A 39 -1.91 9.16 16.42
CA ILE A 39 -2.10 9.13 17.88
C ILE A 39 -2.92 10.34 18.34
N GLU A 40 -2.65 11.52 17.81
CA GLU A 40 -3.40 12.74 18.12
C GLU A 40 -4.85 12.66 17.61
N SER A 41 -5.08 12.12 16.41
CA SER A 41 -6.44 11.93 15.89
C SER A 41 -7.27 10.95 16.74
N VAL A 42 -6.66 9.87 17.24
CA VAL A 42 -7.31 8.89 18.14
C VAL A 42 -7.52 9.50 19.52
N ARG A 43 -6.56 10.26 20.03
CA ARG A 43 -6.71 10.98 21.30
C ARG A 43 -7.86 11.98 21.25
N LEU A 44 -7.98 12.74 20.16
CA LEU A 44 -9.01 13.76 20.02
C LEU A 44 -10.39 13.17 19.64
N SER A 45 -10.48 11.94 19.13
CA SER A 45 -11.78 11.32 18.73
C SER A 45 -12.73 11.10 19.91
N ARG A 46 -12.23 11.08 21.14
CA ARG A 46 -13.06 11.02 22.36
C ARG A 46 -13.91 12.27 22.63
N TYR A 47 -13.64 13.37 21.93
CA TYR A 47 -14.40 14.61 22.04
C TYR A 47 -15.42 14.68 20.89
N PRO A 48 -16.71 14.46 21.15
CA PRO A 48 -17.71 14.35 20.09
C PRO A 48 -17.88 15.70 19.36
N LEU A 49 -18.15 15.63 18.06
CA LEU A 49 -18.66 16.78 17.29
C LEU A 49 -20.15 16.57 17.02
N ARG A 50 -20.87 17.66 16.73
CA ARG A 50 -22.27 17.57 16.34
C ARG A 50 -22.34 16.99 14.93
N GLU A 51 -22.90 15.79 14.78
CA GLU A 51 -23.16 15.18 13.46
C GLU A 51 -23.89 16.16 12.51
N PRO A 52 -23.53 16.20 11.21
CA PRO A 52 -22.52 15.41 10.49
C PRO A 52 -21.14 16.09 10.37
N GLU A 53 -20.72 16.88 11.37
CA GLU A 53 -19.45 17.61 11.31
C GLU A 53 -18.23 16.69 11.36
N ARG A 54 -17.27 16.92 10.47
CA ARG A 54 -15.97 16.24 10.50
C ARG A 54 -14.93 17.12 11.20
N ARG A 55 -14.00 16.52 11.94
CA ARG A 55 -12.90 17.28 12.53
C ARG A 55 -11.86 17.63 11.47
N VAL A 56 -11.48 18.91 11.40
CA VAL A 56 -10.43 19.41 10.49
C VAL A 56 -9.23 20.00 11.22
N TRP A 57 -9.39 20.33 12.50
CA TRP A 57 -8.29 20.81 13.36
C TRP A 57 -8.58 20.46 14.81
N GLY A 58 -7.54 20.31 15.63
CA GLY A 58 -7.72 20.19 17.08
C GLY A 58 -6.40 20.20 17.85
N THR A 59 -6.47 20.62 19.11
CA THR A 59 -5.36 20.53 20.06
C THR A 59 -5.89 20.22 21.45
N GLU A 60 -5.08 19.54 22.25
CA GLU A 60 -5.39 19.25 23.66
C GLU A 60 -4.22 19.61 24.56
N ASN A 61 -4.49 20.40 25.60
CA ASN A 61 -3.54 20.74 26.65
C ASN A 61 -4.09 20.37 28.04
N VAL A 62 -3.37 20.73 29.11
CA VAL A 62 -3.74 20.37 30.49
C VAL A 62 -5.03 21.05 30.97
N ARG A 63 -5.37 22.22 30.42
CA ARG A 63 -6.51 23.07 30.82
C ARG A 63 -7.76 22.81 29.98
N ASP A 64 -7.61 22.75 28.66
CA ASP A 64 -8.72 22.60 27.72
C ASP A 64 -8.33 21.88 26.42
N VAL A 65 -9.36 21.51 25.67
CA VAL A 65 -9.29 20.97 24.31
C VAL A 65 -10.01 21.95 23.40
N VAL A 66 -9.39 22.30 22.28
CA VAL A 66 -9.98 23.17 21.26
C VAL A 66 -10.01 22.42 19.95
N LEU A 67 -11.19 22.31 19.33
CA LEU A 67 -11.39 21.58 18.07
C LEU A 67 -12.08 22.47 17.03
N VAL A 68 -11.84 22.18 15.76
CA VAL A 68 -12.65 22.71 14.66
C VAL A 68 -13.36 21.57 13.95
N GLY A 69 -14.68 21.61 14.01
CA GLY A 69 -15.57 20.81 13.16
C GLY A 69 -15.87 21.54 11.86
N GLN A 70 -16.07 20.80 10.77
CA GLN A 70 -16.49 21.33 9.48
C GLN A 70 -17.75 20.60 8.99
N MET A 71 -18.73 21.37 8.52
CA MET A 71 -19.88 20.88 7.76
C MET A 71 -20.04 21.78 6.53
N GLU A 72 -19.69 21.27 5.36
CA GLU A 72 -19.68 22.03 4.10
C GLU A 72 -18.76 23.27 4.20
N ASN A 73 -19.25 24.44 3.77
CA ASN A 73 -18.59 25.72 3.87
C ASN A 73 -18.59 26.31 5.30
N ARG A 74 -18.97 25.54 6.33
CA ARG A 74 -19.06 26.05 7.71
C ARG A 74 -18.06 25.37 8.61
N LEU A 75 -17.34 26.18 9.38
CA LEU A 75 -16.52 25.72 10.49
C LEU A 75 -17.25 25.96 11.82
N TYR A 76 -16.87 25.20 12.85
CA TYR A 76 -17.38 25.35 14.20
C TYR A 76 -16.23 25.17 15.18
N LEU A 77 -16.01 26.17 16.03
CA LEU A 77 -15.02 26.10 17.09
C LEU A 77 -15.66 25.47 18.33
N TYR A 78 -15.05 24.40 18.83
CA TYR A 78 -15.44 23.75 20.08
C TYR A 78 -14.37 23.98 21.13
N ARG A 79 -14.81 24.23 22.36
CA ARG A 79 -13.96 24.21 23.53
C ARG A 79 -14.49 23.23 24.56
N TYR A 80 -13.67 22.28 24.96
CA TYR A 80 -13.95 21.40 26.08
C TYR A 80 -13.04 21.73 27.25
N VAL A 81 -13.62 21.89 28.43
CA VAL A 81 -12.88 22.18 29.67
C VAL A 81 -12.87 20.97 30.59
N ARG A 82 -11.79 20.80 31.33
CA ARG A 82 -11.65 19.72 32.29
C ARG A 82 -12.35 20.09 33.60
N GLY A 83 -13.36 19.31 34.00
CA GLY A 83 -14.05 19.48 35.28
C GLY A 83 -13.25 18.93 36.48
N THR A 84 -13.87 18.89 37.66
CA THR A 84 -13.35 18.21 38.85
C THR A 84 -13.47 16.68 38.68
N GLY A 85 -12.71 16.10 37.75
CA GLY A 85 -12.77 14.68 37.39
C GLY A 85 -11.87 14.35 36.19
N LYS A 86 -12.01 13.12 35.65
CA LYS A 86 -11.36 12.70 34.38
C LYS A 86 -12.17 13.06 33.13
N GLU A 87 -13.37 13.63 33.29
CA GLU A 87 -14.27 13.96 32.18
C GLU A 87 -14.12 15.42 31.71
N PHE A 88 -14.20 15.60 30.39
CA PHE A 88 -14.23 16.91 29.76
C PHE A 88 -15.67 17.28 29.42
N ARG A 89 -16.06 18.50 29.78
CA ARG A 89 -17.40 19.05 29.48
C ARG A 89 -17.27 20.06 28.34
N LEU A 90 -18.23 20.04 27.42
CA LEU A 90 -18.35 21.09 26.40
C LEU A 90 -18.61 22.42 27.11
N ASP A 91 -17.71 23.37 26.91
CA ASP A 91 -17.83 24.74 27.42
C ASP A 91 -18.69 25.56 26.46
N PHE A 92 -18.28 25.62 25.19
CA PHE A 92 -19.07 26.18 24.11
C PHE A 92 -18.79 25.51 22.76
N ARG A 93 -19.77 25.64 21.87
CA ARG A 93 -19.64 25.48 20.42
C ARG A 93 -19.99 26.82 19.80
N SER A 94 -19.15 27.34 18.91
CA SER A 94 -19.37 28.63 18.29
C SER A 94 -20.62 28.64 17.40
N GLN A 95 -21.11 29.84 17.10
CA GLN A 95 -21.94 30.08 15.91
C GLN A 95 -21.19 29.61 14.64
N PRO A 96 -21.91 29.31 13.54
CA PRO A 96 -21.29 28.88 12.30
C PRO A 96 -20.31 29.93 11.77
N LEU A 97 -19.09 29.48 11.50
CA LEU A 97 -18.03 30.24 10.86
C LEU A 97 -18.17 30.01 9.35
N VAL A 98 -18.93 30.88 8.68
CA VAL A 98 -19.35 30.69 7.29
C VAL A 98 -18.25 31.14 6.33
N ILE A 99 -17.66 30.19 5.61
CA ILE A 99 -16.79 30.45 4.46
C ILE A 99 -17.69 30.87 3.30
N ASP A 100 -17.25 31.88 2.56
CA ASP A 100 -17.94 32.40 1.36
C ASP A 100 -18.39 31.23 0.44
N PRO A 101 -19.72 31.03 0.28
CA PRO A 101 -20.25 29.95 -0.55
C PRO A 101 -19.77 30.02 -2.01
N ALA A 102 -19.49 31.22 -2.55
CA ALA A 102 -19.03 31.38 -3.92
C ALA A 102 -17.57 30.92 -4.12
N ALA A 103 -16.76 30.96 -3.06
CA ALA A 103 -15.36 30.54 -3.07
C ALA A 103 -15.17 29.07 -2.66
N TRP A 104 -16.18 28.46 -2.04
CA TRP A 104 -16.09 27.11 -1.48
C TRP A 104 -16.35 26.00 -2.51
N GLN A 105 -15.58 24.91 -2.43
CA GLN A 105 -15.77 23.72 -3.25
C GLN A 105 -15.54 22.46 -2.41
N ALA A 106 -16.48 21.51 -2.45
CA ALA A 106 -16.42 20.28 -1.66
C ALA A 106 -15.18 19.40 -1.91
N SER A 107 -14.53 19.54 -3.08
CA SER A 107 -13.31 18.81 -3.44
C SER A 107 -12.02 19.47 -2.97
N ARG A 108 -12.07 20.72 -2.47
CA ARG A 108 -10.90 21.43 -1.95
C ARG A 108 -10.71 21.13 -0.47
N GLU A 109 -9.45 21.01 -0.07
CA GLU A 109 -9.09 20.85 1.34
C GLU A 109 -8.69 22.20 1.92
N GLU A 110 -9.35 22.62 2.99
CA GLU A 110 -9.04 23.86 3.70
C GLU A 110 -8.00 23.62 4.78
N ARG A 111 -6.91 24.41 4.76
CA ARG A 111 -5.98 24.49 5.88
C ARG A 111 -6.53 25.42 6.94
N VAL A 112 -7.06 24.83 8.00
CA VAL A 112 -7.53 25.56 9.17
C VAL A 112 -6.38 25.75 10.16
N ALA A 113 -6.21 26.97 10.64
CA ALA A 113 -5.27 27.31 11.70
C ALA A 113 -5.99 28.07 12.81
N VAL A 114 -5.97 27.51 14.02
CA VAL A 114 -6.56 28.15 15.19
C VAL A 114 -5.46 28.69 16.09
N ARG A 115 -5.62 29.95 16.50
CA ARG A 115 -4.85 30.55 17.59
C ARG A 115 -5.76 30.71 18.79
N VAL A 116 -5.38 30.00 19.85
CA VAL A 116 -6.08 30.01 21.14
C VAL A 116 -5.63 31.25 21.94
N PRO A 117 -6.55 31.94 22.64
CA PRO A 117 -6.23 33.00 23.61
C PRO A 117 -5.08 32.63 24.56
N ARG A 118 -4.09 33.51 24.71
CA ARG A 118 -3.02 33.42 25.72
C ARG A 118 -2.78 34.82 26.31
N ASN A 119 -2.51 34.90 27.62
CA ASN A 119 -2.34 36.18 28.35
C ASN A 119 -3.58 37.10 28.17
N ASP A 120 -3.37 38.41 27.97
CA ASP A 120 -4.42 39.44 27.78
C ASP A 120 -5.11 39.44 26.40
N VAL A 121 -4.89 38.42 25.55
CA VAL A 121 -5.55 38.27 24.24
C VAL A 121 -6.90 37.55 24.42
N PRO A 122 -8.05 38.18 24.15
CA PRO A 122 -9.35 37.68 24.63
C PRO A 122 -10.14 36.83 23.61
N LEU A 123 -9.76 36.82 22.34
CA LEU A 123 -10.51 36.14 21.27
C LEU A 123 -9.70 35.02 20.61
N TYR A 124 -10.39 33.96 20.20
CA TYR A 124 -9.82 32.95 19.31
C TYR A 124 -9.75 33.52 17.90
N TRP A 125 -8.65 33.24 17.20
CA TRP A 125 -8.55 33.47 15.76
C TRP A 125 -8.60 32.13 15.03
N VAL A 126 -9.56 31.99 14.11
CA VAL A 126 -9.69 30.83 13.22
C VAL A 126 -9.44 31.31 11.80
N GLY A 127 -8.23 31.09 11.30
CA GLY A 127 -7.87 31.37 9.92
C GLY A 127 -8.10 30.15 9.04
N TYR A 128 -8.46 30.37 7.78
CA TYR A 128 -8.50 29.32 6.77
C TYR A 128 -7.84 29.77 5.48
N ALA A 129 -7.24 28.82 4.77
CA ALA A 129 -6.64 29.05 3.46
C ALA A 129 -6.79 27.82 2.58
N TYR A 130 -6.78 28.02 1.25
CA TYR A 130 -6.75 26.91 0.29
C TYR A 130 -5.30 26.52 -0.03
N ASN A 131 -5.08 25.24 -0.31
CA ASN A 131 -3.77 24.69 -0.62
C ASN A 131 -3.18 25.19 -1.96
N ASP A 132 -4.02 25.69 -2.86
CA ASP A 132 -3.72 26.03 -4.25
C ASP A 132 -3.75 27.53 -4.56
N THR A 133 -4.13 28.40 -3.61
CA THR A 133 -4.27 29.83 -3.85
C THR A 133 -3.14 30.65 -3.25
N ASP A 134 -2.32 31.32 -4.07
CA ASP A 134 -1.37 32.35 -3.63
C ASP A 134 -2.02 33.72 -3.39
N ALA A 135 -3.27 33.74 -2.92
CA ALA A 135 -4.02 34.97 -2.71
C ALA A 135 -3.37 35.82 -1.60
N PRO A 136 -3.10 37.14 -1.81
CA PRO A 136 -2.52 38.05 -0.81
C PRO A 136 -3.53 38.49 0.27
N ARG A 137 -4.51 37.64 0.56
CA ARG A 137 -5.63 37.89 1.47
C ARG A 137 -5.61 36.90 2.63
N ALA A 138 -5.89 37.38 3.83
CA ALA A 138 -6.13 36.58 5.01
C ALA A 138 -7.62 36.58 5.33
N ASP A 139 -8.26 35.41 5.20
CA ASP A 139 -9.64 35.18 5.59
C ASP A 139 -9.71 34.37 6.89
N GLY A 140 -10.62 34.75 7.76
CA GLY A 140 -10.81 34.04 9.01
C GLY A 140 -11.88 34.65 9.88
N PHE A 141 -11.85 34.27 11.15
CA PHE A 141 -12.90 34.60 12.10
C PHE A 141 -12.31 34.87 13.47
N LEU A 142 -12.90 35.83 14.17
CA LEU A 142 -12.71 36.01 15.61
C LEU A 142 -13.87 35.32 16.34
N VAL A 143 -13.55 34.58 17.40
CA VAL A 143 -14.54 33.91 18.25
C VAL A 143 -14.31 34.32 19.70
N ASP A 144 -15.37 34.78 20.38
CA ASP A 144 -15.30 35.10 21.80
C ASP A 144 -15.52 33.87 22.69
N ALA A 145 -15.33 34.05 24.01
CA ALA A 145 -15.50 32.99 25.00
C ALA A 145 -16.94 32.46 25.13
N THR A 146 -17.92 33.16 24.56
CA THR A 146 -19.33 32.72 24.53
C THR A 146 -19.71 32.05 23.21
N GLY A 147 -18.78 32.01 22.24
CA GLY A 147 -18.98 31.43 20.93
C GLY A 147 -19.56 32.37 19.88
N ASN A 148 -19.64 33.69 20.13
CA ASN A 148 -20.04 34.64 19.07
C ASN A 148 -18.91 34.82 18.07
N VAL A 149 -19.28 35.04 16.81
CA VAL A 149 -18.35 35.09 15.68
C VAL A 149 -18.35 36.49 15.06
N ALA A 150 -17.16 36.95 14.68
CA ALA A 150 -16.97 38.05 13.74
C ALA A 150 -16.15 37.56 12.53
N THR A 151 -16.62 37.82 11.32
CA THR A 151 -15.89 37.48 10.09
C THR A 151 -14.79 38.51 9.84
N VAL A 152 -13.68 38.06 9.25
CA VAL A 152 -12.53 38.90 8.96
C VAL A 152 -12.05 38.64 7.55
N HIS A 153 -12.02 39.70 6.76
CA HIS A 153 -11.40 39.73 5.44
C HIS A 153 -10.29 40.78 5.45
N ALA A 154 -9.04 40.35 5.32
CA ALA A 154 -7.88 41.23 5.44
C ALA A 154 -6.95 41.16 4.23
N GLU A 155 -6.71 42.32 3.62
CA GLU A 155 -5.71 42.55 2.57
C GLU A 155 -4.70 43.60 3.06
N ALA A 156 -3.60 43.82 2.32
CA ALA A 156 -2.52 44.73 2.77
C ALA A 156 -2.99 46.17 3.07
N GLY A 157 -4.05 46.65 2.41
CA GLY A 157 -4.60 47.98 2.63
C GLY A 157 -5.68 48.06 3.71
N LEU A 158 -6.55 47.06 3.80
CA LEU A 158 -7.77 47.12 4.61
C LEU A 158 -8.09 45.75 5.21
N ALA A 159 -8.39 45.72 6.51
CA ALA A 159 -9.12 44.63 7.15
C ALA A 159 -10.56 45.05 7.47
N VAL A 160 -11.53 44.26 7.02
CA VAL A 160 -12.93 44.42 7.38
C VAL A 160 -13.30 43.34 8.39
N VAL A 161 -13.83 43.76 9.54
CA VAL A 161 -14.27 42.89 10.63
C VAL A 161 -15.77 43.08 10.83
N THR A 162 -16.57 42.07 10.48
CA THR A 162 -18.03 42.17 10.50
C THR A 162 -18.60 41.28 11.60
N ALA A 163 -19.44 41.84 12.48
CA ALA A 163 -20.06 41.10 13.58
C ALA A 163 -21.56 41.36 13.72
N ASN A 164 -22.27 40.34 14.21
CA ASN A 164 -23.69 40.41 14.50
C ASN A 164 -24.03 41.25 15.74
N GLN A 165 -23.03 41.61 16.53
CA GLN A 165 -23.18 42.46 17.71
C GLN A 165 -22.52 43.83 17.47
N PRO A 166 -23.13 44.94 17.92
CA PRO A 166 -22.54 46.27 17.81
C PRO A 166 -21.13 46.34 18.42
N TRP A 167 -20.26 47.12 17.79
CA TRP A 167 -18.88 47.31 18.24
C TRP A 167 -18.75 48.48 19.22
N ASP A 168 -18.49 48.17 20.48
CA ASP A 168 -17.98 49.15 21.44
C ASP A 168 -16.44 49.26 21.38
N GLU A 169 -15.89 50.30 22.00
CA GLU A 169 -14.45 50.57 21.98
C GLU A 169 -13.61 49.46 22.64
N ALA A 170 -14.15 48.79 23.67
CA ALA A 170 -13.46 47.69 24.32
C ALA A 170 -13.34 46.48 23.37
N ARG A 171 -14.43 46.06 22.73
CA ARG A 171 -14.45 44.96 21.77
C ARG A 171 -13.57 45.25 20.55
N LYS A 172 -13.56 46.49 20.06
CA LYS A 172 -12.65 46.90 18.96
C LYS A 172 -11.19 46.76 19.38
N ALA A 173 -10.82 47.25 20.57
CA ALA A 173 -9.45 47.13 21.09
C ALA A 173 -9.04 45.65 21.23
N GLN A 174 -9.92 44.81 21.79
CA GLN A 174 -9.72 43.38 21.94
C GLN A 174 -9.54 42.63 20.61
N ALA A 175 -10.38 42.94 19.62
CA ALA A 175 -10.27 42.40 18.27
C ALA A 175 -8.98 42.85 17.60
N LEU A 176 -8.60 44.12 17.73
CA LEU A 176 -7.37 44.66 17.14
C LEU A 176 -6.13 43.97 17.73
N THR A 177 -6.06 43.79 19.05
CA THR A 177 -4.94 43.07 19.71
C THR A 177 -4.81 41.64 19.15
N THR A 178 -5.93 40.91 19.06
CA THR A 178 -5.94 39.54 18.54
C THR A 178 -5.48 39.50 17.07
N LEU A 179 -6.00 40.40 16.23
CA LEU A 179 -5.68 40.48 14.81
C LEU A 179 -4.23 40.90 14.55
N GLN A 180 -3.68 41.82 15.33
CA GLN A 180 -2.28 42.25 15.20
C GLN A 180 -1.32 41.08 15.37
N GLU A 181 -1.56 40.19 16.33
CA GLU A 181 -0.73 39.00 16.51
C GLU A 181 -1.00 37.93 15.46
N ALA A 182 -2.29 37.67 15.17
CA ALA A 182 -2.72 36.63 14.25
C ALA A 182 -2.27 36.89 12.81
N LEU A 183 -2.42 38.12 12.33
CA LEU A 183 -2.13 38.50 10.94
C LEU A 183 -0.62 38.72 10.69
N LYS A 184 0.15 39.17 11.69
CA LYS A 184 1.62 39.32 11.57
C LYS A 184 2.35 38.00 11.31
N SER A 185 1.77 36.88 11.72
CA SER A 185 2.35 35.55 11.57
C SER A 185 1.44 34.60 10.79
N TYR A 186 0.56 35.18 9.98
CA TYR A 186 -0.26 34.50 8.98
C TYR A 186 0.63 34.09 7.80
N PRO A 187 0.47 32.89 7.21
CA PRO A 187 1.51 32.27 6.40
C PRO A 187 1.83 33.12 5.16
N SER A 188 3.11 33.52 5.01
CA SER A 188 3.84 34.03 3.83
C SER A 188 3.23 35.11 2.92
N ARG A 189 1.93 35.41 2.98
CA ARG A 189 1.14 36.09 1.94
C ARG A 189 0.73 37.51 2.35
N LEU A 190 0.49 37.79 3.64
CA LEU A 190 0.25 39.13 4.16
C LEU A 190 1.55 39.68 4.79
N LYS A 191 2.37 40.39 4.01
CA LYS A 191 3.73 40.81 4.41
C LYS A 191 3.77 41.89 5.51
N SER A 192 2.67 42.61 5.70
CA SER A 192 2.52 43.66 6.72
C SER A 192 1.09 43.68 7.25
N PHE A 193 0.90 44.19 8.47
CA PHE A 193 -0.44 44.41 9.01
C PHE A 193 -1.21 45.44 8.15
N PRO A 194 -2.53 45.29 7.96
CA PRO A 194 -3.33 46.21 7.14
C PRO A 194 -3.23 47.66 7.61
N ALA A 195 -3.18 48.60 6.67
CA ALA A 195 -3.08 50.04 6.98
C ALA A 195 -4.32 50.59 7.69
N GLU A 196 -5.50 50.05 7.35
CA GLU A 196 -6.78 50.41 7.95
C GLU A 196 -7.52 49.15 8.46
N VAL A 197 -8.26 49.29 9.57
CA VAL A 197 -9.16 48.26 10.10
C VAL A 197 -10.55 48.88 10.27
N ARG A 198 -11.53 48.34 9.52
CA ARG A 198 -12.93 48.77 9.55
C ARG A 198 -13.77 47.75 10.30
N PHE A 199 -14.51 48.21 11.30
CA PHE A 199 -15.46 47.39 12.06
C PHE A 199 -16.87 47.64 11.57
N GLU A 200 -17.52 46.60 11.09
CA GLU A 200 -18.89 46.64 10.57
C GLU A 200 -19.83 45.87 11.50
N HIS A 201 -21.01 46.44 11.72
CA HIS A 201 -22.10 45.75 12.39
C HIS A 201 -23.14 45.35 11.36
N GLN A 202 -23.48 44.06 11.35
CA GLN A 202 -24.59 43.53 10.59
C GLN A 202 -25.65 43.05 11.58
N ALA A 203 -26.92 43.45 11.42
CA ALA A 203 -27.96 42.95 12.31
C ALA A 203 -28.12 41.43 12.11
N PRO A 204 -28.30 40.64 13.19
CA PRO A 204 -28.50 39.21 13.06
C PRO A 204 -29.80 38.95 12.28
N VAL A 205 -29.73 37.99 11.35
CA VAL A 205 -30.91 37.56 10.59
C VAL A 205 -31.77 36.69 11.49
N ASP A 206 -33.08 36.96 11.54
CA ASP A 206 -34.03 36.00 12.12
C ASP A 206 -34.11 34.79 11.17
N VAL A 207 -33.32 33.76 11.50
CA VAL A 207 -33.13 32.59 10.65
C VAL A 207 -34.45 31.87 10.39
N THR A 208 -35.28 31.74 11.42
CA THR A 208 -36.54 31.00 11.35
C THR A 208 -37.60 31.79 10.59
N ALA A 209 -37.79 33.08 10.88
CA ALA A 209 -38.78 33.90 10.18
C ALA A 209 -38.42 34.09 8.70
N THR A 210 -37.12 34.26 8.41
CA THR A 210 -36.64 34.43 7.03
C THR A 210 -36.79 33.14 6.23
N PHE A 211 -36.40 31.99 6.79
CA PHE A 211 -36.64 30.68 6.17
C PHE A 211 -38.12 30.45 5.89
N ARG A 212 -38.99 30.73 6.88
CA ARG A 212 -40.45 30.63 6.71
C ARG A 212 -40.95 31.45 5.53
N THR A 213 -40.49 32.69 5.41
CA THR A 213 -40.88 33.60 4.32
C THR A 213 -40.43 33.06 2.96
N LEU A 214 -39.16 32.66 2.84
CA LEU A 214 -38.61 32.10 1.60
C LEU A 214 -39.30 30.79 1.21
N HIS A 215 -39.60 29.94 2.19
CA HIS A 215 -40.33 28.68 1.98
C HIS A 215 -41.75 28.96 1.47
N GLN A 216 -42.49 29.89 2.10
CA GLN A 216 -43.84 30.25 1.68
C GLN A 216 -43.88 30.80 0.24
N VAL A 217 -42.89 31.63 -0.13
CA VAL A 217 -42.72 32.11 -1.51
C VAL A 217 -42.52 30.95 -2.48
N ALA A 218 -41.62 30.01 -2.17
CA ALA A 218 -41.37 28.85 -3.01
C ALA A 218 -42.61 27.92 -3.10
N PHE A 219 -43.30 27.72 -1.98
CA PHE A 219 -44.49 26.87 -1.87
C PHE A 219 -45.66 27.41 -2.70
N ALA A 220 -45.84 28.73 -2.76
CA ALA A 220 -46.92 29.37 -3.51
C ALA A 220 -46.74 29.30 -5.04
N ILE A 221 -45.55 28.96 -5.54
CA ILE A 221 -45.27 28.90 -6.98
C ILE A 221 -45.75 27.55 -7.55
N PRO A 222 -46.65 27.53 -8.55
CA PRO A 222 -47.08 26.28 -9.19
C PRO A 222 -45.89 25.51 -9.77
N ARG A 223 -45.81 24.20 -9.52
CA ARG A 223 -44.71 23.33 -9.97
C ARG A 223 -44.48 23.35 -11.50
N ALA A 224 -45.52 23.63 -12.28
CA ALA A 224 -45.42 23.79 -13.74
C ALA A 224 -44.56 25.00 -14.17
N LYS A 225 -44.40 26.02 -13.30
CA LYS A 225 -43.55 27.20 -13.55
C LYS A 225 -42.10 26.94 -13.12
N THR A 226 -41.46 25.98 -13.78
CA THR A 226 -40.14 25.42 -13.40
C THR A 226 -39.05 26.48 -13.20
N ALA A 227 -38.96 27.50 -14.06
CA ALA A 227 -37.97 28.57 -13.93
C ALA A 227 -38.20 29.49 -12.72
N GLN A 228 -39.47 29.80 -12.40
CA GLN A 228 -39.80 30.63 -11.23
C GLN A 228 -39.55 29.85 -9.94
N PHE A 229 -39.98 28.59 -9.89
CA PHE A 229 -39.71 27.71 -8.76
C PHE A 229 -38.20 27.50 -8.57
N GLY A 230 -37.45 27.27 -9.65
CA GLY A 230 -36.00 27.09 -9.60
C GLY A 230 -35.27 28.28 -9.00
N ARG A 231 -35.72 29.51 -9.27
CA ARG A 231 -35.17 30.72 -8.64
C ARG A 231 -35.48 30.79 -7.14
N ALA A 232 -36.73 30.57 -6.75
CA ALA A 232 -37.11 30.57 -5.34
C ALA A 232 -36.38 29.47 -4.53
N LEU A 233 -36.18 28.29 -5.13
CA LEU A 233 -35.38 27.23 -4.52
C LEU A 233 -33.90 27.62 -4.41
N ALA A 234 -33.34 28.33 -5.40
CA ALA A 234 -31.96 28.81 -5.35
C ALA A 234 -31.77 29.84 -4.22
N ASP A 235 -32.76 30.68 -3.95
CA ASP A 235 -32.73 31.62 -2.82
C ASP A 235 -32.76 30.88 -1.47
N LEU A 236 -33.62 29.86 -1.33
CA LEU A 236 -33.62 28.97 -0.16
C LEU A 236 -32.28 28.25 0.04
N ARG A 237 -31.69 27.74 -1.05
CA ARG A 237 -30.37 27.08 -1.04
C ARG A 237 -29.28 28.01 -0.56
N ARG A 238 -29.23 29.22 -1.11
CA ARG A 238 -28.26 30.24 -0.72
C ARG A 238 -28.41 30.56 0.77
N PHE A 239 -29.64 30.80 1.22
CA PHE A 239 -29.93 31.06 2.61
C PHE A 239 -29.48 29.92 3.54
N VAL A 240 -29.74 28.66 3.19
CA VAL A 240 -29.34 27.49 4.00
C VAL A 240 -27.83 27.16 3.89
N MET A 241 -27.13 27.68 2.89
CA MET A 241 -25.66 27.62 2.84
C MET A 241 -25.01 28.71 3.70
N GLU A 242 -25.65 29.88 3.77
CA GLU A 242 -25.23 30.99 4.63
C GLU A 242 -25.59 30.75 6.10
N GLN A 243 -26.74 30.12 6.37
CA GLN A 243 -27.25 29.86 7.71
C GLN A 243 -27.23 28.37 8.00
N ASP A 244 -26.83 27.94 9.21
CA ASP A 244 -26.93 26.54 9.63
C ASP A 244 -28.41 26.14 9.73
N TYR A 245 -28.87 25.19 8.89
CA TYR A 245 -30.27 24.73 8.90
C TYR A 245 -30.69 24.16 10.25
N ARG A 246 -29.73 23.75 11.08
CA ARG A 246 -29.97 23.29 12.45
C ARG A 246 -30.42 24.40 13.39
N GLU A 247 -30.27 25.66 12.97
CA GLU A 247 -30.69 26.88 13.69
C GLU A 247 -32.06 27.40 13.19
N ILE A 248 -32.65 26.78 12.16
CA ILE A 248 -34.07 26.97 11.82
C ILE A 248 -34.88 26.20 12.87
N ASP A 249 -35.70 26.89 13.66
CA ASP A 249 -36.37 26.35 14.85
C ASP A 249 -35.41 25.53 15.73
N PRO A 250 -34.47 26.16 16.44
CA PRO A 250 -33.45 25.44 17.21
C PRO A 250 -34.05 24.61 18.35
N GLY A 251 -35.26 24.97 18.82
CA GLY A 251 -36.04 24.17 19.77
C GLY A 251 -36.59 22.88 19.18
N GLY A 252 -36.72 22.80 17.86
CA GLY A 252 -37.07 21.62 17.08
C GLY A 252 -38.48 21.09 17.32
N LYS A 253 -39.41 21.96 17.73
CA LYS A 253 -40.77 21.59 18.15
C LYS A 253 -41.86 22.25 17.30
N ASP A 254 -41.52 23.18 16.41
CA ASP A 254 -42.49 23.83 15.53
C ASP A 254 -42.86 22.86 14.38
N PRO A 255 -44.09 22.30 14.37
CA PRO A 255 -44.51 21.35 13.35
C PRO A 255 -44.53 21.96 11.95
N ASP A 256 -44.78 23.27 11.83
CA ASP A 256 -44.80 23.98 10.54
C ASP A 256 -43.38 24.13 9.99
N MET A 257 -42.39 24.37 10.85
CA MET A 257 -40.98 24.42 10.43
C MET A 257 -40.43 23.05 10.06
N LEU A 258 -40.81 21.99 10.77
CA LEU A 258 -40.47 20.62 10.38
C LEU A 258 -41.13 20.24 9.04
N ALA A 259 -42.35 20.72 8.77
CA ALA A 259 -43.00 20.54 7.47
C ALA A 259 -42.25 21.30 6.37
N ALA A 260 -41.90 22.56 6.63
CA ALA A 260 -41.14 23.38 5.68
C ALA A 260 -39.75 22.79 5.35
N LEU A 261 -39.04 22.27 6.36
CA LEU A 261 -37.76 21.58 6.17
C LEU A 261 -37.92 20.26 5.40
N ASN A 262 -38.99 19.51 5.66
CA ASN A 262 -39.30 18.30 4.91
C ASN A 262 -39.57 18.63 3.42
N ASP A 263 -40.39 19.64 3.15
CA ASP A 263 -40.70 20.08 1.79
C ASP A 263 -39.44 20.57 1.07
N TYR A 264 -38.61 21.34 1.77
CA TYR A 264 -37.34 21.79 1.23
C TYR A 264 -36.41 20.61 0.88
N GLY A 265 -36.28 19.63 1.78
CA GLY A 265 -35.54 18.40 1.50
C GLY A 265 -36.07 17.63 0.29
N PHE A 266 -37.40 17.52 0.15
CA PHE A 266 -38.04 16.95 -1.03
C PHE A 266 -37.70 17.72 -2.32
N TRP A 267 -37.82 19.05 -2.31
CA TRP A 267 -37.50 19.89 -3.47
C TRP A 267 -36.03 19.81 -3.87
N LEU A 268 -35.12 19.68 -2.90
CA LEU A 268 -33.69 19.45 -3.15
C LEU A 268 -33.46 18.12 -3.88
N ALA A 269 -34.11 17.04 -3.45
CA ALA A 269 -34.00 15.75 -4.10
C ALA A 269 -34.50 15.80 -5.56
N GLU A 270 -35.67 16.40 -5.81
CA GLU A 270 -36.25 16.55 -7.15
C GLU A 270 -35.36 17.37 -8.10
N SER A 271 -34.67 18.37 -7.56
CA SER A 271 -33.75 19.23 -8.32
C SER A 271 -32.35 18.63 -8.47
N GLY A 272 -32.15 17.39 -8.03
CA GLY A 272 -30.93 16.61 -8.21
C GLY A 272 -29.88 16.75 -7.12
N ASP A 273 -30.14 17.55 -6.07
CA ASP A 273 -29.27 17.74 -4.90
C ASP A 273 -29.62 16.75 -3.79
N ALA A 274 -29.39 15.48 -4.10
CA ALA A 274 -29.77 14.37 -3.26
C ALA A 274 -28.94 14.27 -1.96
N VAL A 275 -27.70 14.78 -1.97
CA VAL A 275 -26.81 14.78 -0.80
C VAL A 275 -27.35 15.75 0.25
N GLN A 276 -27.71 16.97 -0.15
CA GLN A 276 -28.23 17.95 0.79
C GLN A 276 -29.64 17.59 1.26
N ALA A 277 -30.46 17.03 0.38
CA ALA A 277 -31.76 16.47 0.75
C ALA A 277 -31.65 15.44 1.88
N ASP A 278 -30.76 14.45 1.75
CA ASP A 278 -30.56 13.39 2.76
C ASP A 278 -30.15 13.96 4.12
N ARG A 279 -29.28 14.97 4.16
CA ARG A 279 -28.86 15.64 5.41
C ARG A 279 -30.02 16.34 6.10
N ILE A 280 -30.76 17.18 5.37
CA ILE A 280 -31.88 17.94 5.92
C ILE A 280 -32.97 17.00 6.42
N LEU A 281 -33.32 16.00 5.62
CA LEU A 281 -34.35 15.02 6.00
C LEU A 281 -33.89 14.13 7.16
N SER A 282 -32.60 13.86 7.28
CA SER A 282 -32.05 13.19 8.46
C SER A 282 -32.19 14.04 9.72
N ASP A 283 -32.01 15.36 9.62
CA ASP A 283 -32.22 16.26 10.75
C ASP A 283 -33.70 16.39 11.12
N VAL A 284 -34.60 16.45 10.12
CA VAL A 284 -36.05 16.38 10.36
C VAL A 284 -36.41 15.13 11.14
N LEU A 285 -35.96 13.95 10.70
CA LEU A 285 -36.22 12.67 11.37
C LEU A 285 -35.52 12.53 12.72
N ARG A 286 -34.41 13.24 12.94
CA ARG A 286 -33.75 13.31 14.25
C ARG A 286 -34.58 14.12 15.25
N ARG A 287 -35.24 15.20 14.80
CA ARG A 287 -36.11 16.04 15.63
C ARG A 287 -37.48 15.40 15.85
N ASP A 288 -38.04 14.80 14.80
CA ASP A 288 -39.32 14.10 14.82
C ASP A 288 -39.25 12.77 14.04
N PRO A 289 -38.92 11.66 14.73
CA PRO A 289 -38.92 10.32 14.13
C PRO A 289 -40.31 9.84 13.69
N SER A 290 -41.40 10.47 14.15
CA SER A 290 -42.76 10.08 13.76
C SER A 290 -43.16 10.63 12.39
N ARG A 291 -42.34 11.51 11.79
CA ARG A 291 -42.61 12.17 10.51
C ARG A 291 -42.51 11.21 9.32
N THR A 292 -43.54 10.40 9.12
CA THR A 292 -43.60 9.36 8.07
C THR A 292 -43.18 9.85 6.68
N ALA A 293 -43.63 11.04 6.24
CA ALA A 293 -43.26 11.59 4.93
C ALA A 293 -41.74 11.82 4.75
N ALA A 294 -41.01 12.14 5.81
CA ALA A 294 -39.57 12.41 5.74
C ALA A 294 -38.76 11.13 5.43
N TYR A 295 -39.23 9.96 5.89
CA TYR A 295 -38.62 8.68 5.49
C TYR A 295 -38.74 8.45 3.99
N LEU A 296 -39.91 8.70 3.39
CA LEU A 296 -40.09 8.54 1.94
C LEU A 296 -39.16 9.45 1.15
N ASN A 297 -39.12 10.73 1.52
CA ASN A 297 -38.30 11.73 0.87
C ASN A 297 -36.81 11.42 1.00
N ARG A 298 -36.37 10.93 2.19
CA ARG A 298 -34.98 10.56 2.44
C ARG A 298 -34.59 9.30 1.68
N GLY A 299 -35.49 8.33 1.62
CA GLY A 299 -35.34 7.13 0.80
C GLY A 299 -35.15 7.47 -0.67
N ASP A 300 -35.95 8.38 -1.22
CA ASP A 300 -35.82 8.87 -2.60
C ASP A 300 -34.48 9.59 -2.83
N ALA A 301 -34.05 10.44 -1.89
CA ALA A 301 -32.75 11.11 -1.96
C ALA A 301 -31.59 10.10 -1.94
N ARG A 302 -31.62 9.12 -1.04
CA ARG A 302 -30.60 8.06 -0.96
C ARG A 302 -30.61 7.17 -2.20
N TRP A 303 -31.77 6.85 -2.75
CA TRP A 303 -31.87 6.12 -4.00
C TRP A 303 -31.27 6.91 -5.18
N ALA A 304 -31.51 8.21 -5.24
CA ALA A 304 -30.86 9.07 -6.24
C ALA A 304 -29.32 9.12 -6.07
N GLN A 305 -28.83 9.10 -4.82
CA GLN A 305 -27.40 8.98 -4.54
C GLN A 305 -26.82 7.62 -4.96
N SER A 306 -27.56 6.51 -4.85
CA SER A 306 -27.07 5.19 -5.29
C SER A 306 -26.91 5.10 -6.81
N VAL A 307 -27.81 5.72 -7.57
CA VAL A 307 -27.72 5.80 -9.04
C VAL A 307 -26.46 6.55 -9.48
N LYS A 308 -26.10 7.62 -8.75
CA LYS A 308 -24.91 8.45 -9.04
C LYS A 308 -23.61 7.92 -8.40
N GLY A 309 -23.72 7.15 -7.32
CA GLY A 309 -22.57 6.67 -6.54
C GLY A 309 -21.99 5.43 -7.19
N GLY A 310 -20.74 5.50 -7.67
CA GLY A 310 -20.00 4.34 -8.19
C GLY A 310 -19.83 3.27 -7.11
N ASP A 311 -18.74 3.36 -6.35
CA ASP A 311 -18.38 2.32 -5.35
C ASP A 311 -19.27 2.34 -4.10
N ARG A 312 -20.04 3.40 -3.86
CA ARG A 312 -21.00 3.53 -2.73
C ARG A 312 -22.45 3.20 -3.10
N ARG A 313 -22.71 2.64 -4.29
CA ARG A 313 -24.07 2.28 -4.73
C ARG A 313 -24.81 1.44 -3.68
N ALA A 314 -24.20 0.31 -3.28
CA ALA A 314 -24.81 -0.65 -2.36
C ALA A 314 -25.14 -0.03 -0.99
N TYR A 315 -24.24 0.82 -0.47
CA TYR A 315 -24.44 1.54 0.78
C TYR A 315 -25.73 2.37 0.75
N PHE A 316 -25.90 3.20 -0.27
CA PHE A 316 -27.08 4.05 -0.40
C PHE A 316 -28.35 3.26 -0.73
N GLU A 317 -28.26 2.17 -1.48
CA GLU A 317 -29.41 1.28 -1.73
C GLU A 317 -29.95 0.65 -0.44
N VAL A 318 -29.06 0.16 0.44
CA VAL A 318 -29.48 -0.42 1.72
C VAL A 318 -30.19 0.62 2.59
N LEU A 319 -29.62 1.83 2.71
CA LEU A 319 -30.23 2.91 3.49
C LEU A 319 -31.57 3.38 2.90
N ALA A 320 -31.66 3.50 1.57
CA ALA A 320 -32.91 3.89 0.89
C ALA A 320 -34.01 2.85 1.11
N ARG A 321 -33.69 1.56 0.95
CA ARG A 321 -34.63 0.46 1.22
C ARG A 321 -35.09 0.47 2.67
N GLU A 322 -34.19 0.76 3.61
CA GLU A 322 -34.57 0.86 5.01
C GLU A 322 -35.55 2.01 5.28
N ASP A 323 -35.32 3.17 4.68
CA ASP A 323 -36.24 4.30 4.78
C ASP A 323 -37.61 3.99 4.18
N TYR A 324 -37.67 3.29 3.05
CA TYR A 324 -38.93 2.83 2.47
C TYR A 324 -39.68 1.85 3.37
N ARG A 325 -38.95 0.94 4.04
CA ARG A 325 -39.51 0.02 5.02
C ARG A 325 -40.10 0.74 6.24
N LEU A 326 -39.39 1.74 6.76
CA LEU A 326 -39.87 2.58 7.85
C LEU A 326 -41.12 3.38 7.44
N TYR A 327 -41.12 3.99 6.26
CA TYR A 327 -42.30 4.68 5.72
C TYR A 327 -43.51 3.75 5.67
N CYS A 328 -43.38 2.58 5.02
CA CYS A 328 -44.52 1.70 4.84
C CYS A 328 -44.96 1.00 6.13
N THR A 329 -44.03 0.69 7.04
CA THR A 329 -44.36 0.23 8.41
C THR A 329 -45.24 1.23 9.13
N ASN A 330 -44.86 2.51 9.17
CA ASN A 330 -45.63 3.54 9.86
C ASN A 330 -47.05 3.66 9.27
N ARG A 331 -47.18 3.65 7.93
CA ARG A 331 -48.50 3.68 7.26
C ARG A 331 -49.38 2.48 7.63
N LEU A 332 -48.81 1.28 7.69
CA LEU A 332 -49.54 0.07 8.05
C LEU A 332 -49.98 0.10 9.52
N VAL A 333 -49.12 0.56 10.45
CA VAL A 333 -49.46 0.74 11.87
C VAL A 333 -50.59 1.75 12.05
N GLU A 334 -50.54 2.86 11.31
CA GLU A 334 -51.59 3.89 11.29
C GLU A 334 -52.87 3.44 10.56
N LYS A 335 -52.90 2.24 9.96
CA LYS A 335 -53.99 1.77 9.07
C LYS A 335 -54.28 2.72 7.91
N ALA A 336 -53.28 3.47 7.47
CA ALA A 336 -53.39 4.44 6.39
C ALA A 336 -52.95 3.81 5.04
N PRO A 337 -53.69 4.02 3.94
CA PRO A 337 -53.34 3.41 2.65
C PRO A 337 -52.02 3.97 2.11
N ILE A 338 -51.20 3.12 1.51
CA ILE A 338 -50.02 3.57 0.76
C ILE A 338 -50.48 3.94 -0.66
N PRO A 339 -50.28 5.19 -1.14
CA PRO A 339 -50.67 5.59 -2.48
C PRO A 339 -50.08 4.67 -3.56
N SER A 340 -50.85 4.35 -4.60
CA SER A 340 -50.50 3.31 -5.58
C SER A 340 -49.17 3.55 -6.30
N ASN A 341 -48.87 4.80 -6.66
CA ASN A 341 -47.59 5.21 -7.25
C ASN A 341 -46.41 4.98 -6.28
N ILE A 342 -46.60 5.28 -4.99
CA ILE A 342 -45.59 5.07 -3.95
C ILE A 342 -45.42 3.57 -3.68
N ALA A 343 -46.52 2.81 -3.61
CA ALA A 343 -46.49 1.37 -3.40
C ALA A 343 -45.73 0.66 -4.52
N SER A 344 -45.98 1.03 -5.79
CA SER A 344 -45.25 0.48 -6.94
C SER A 344 -43.75 0.78 -6.87
N ARG A 345 -43.37 2.00 -6.46
CA ARG A 345 -41.97 2.42 -6.35
C ARG A 345 -41.25 1.68 -5.22
N ILE A 346 -41.85 1.62 -4.03
CA ILE A 346 -41.30 0.90 -2.89
C ILE A 346 -41.23 -0.59 -3.20
N GLY A 347 -42.28 -1.17 -3.79
CA GLY A 347 -42.29 -2.56 -4.23
C GLY A 347 -41.12 -2.88 -5.18
N ALA A 348 -40.89 -2.03 -6.18
CA ALA A 348 -39.75 -2.19 -7.08
C ALA A 348 -38.40 -2.10 -6.35
N ALA A 349 -38.23 -1.14 -5.42
CA ALA A 349 -36.99 -0.96 -4.67
C ALA A 349 -36.71 -2.12 -3.70
N LEU A 350 -37.75 -2.67 -3.07
CA LEU A 350 -37.67 -3.79 -2.13
C LEU A 350 -37.68 -5.16 -2.82
N ASN A 351 -37.97 -5.20 -4.12
CA ASN A 351 -38.25 -6.41 -4.89
C ASN A 351 -39.47 -7.20 -4.36
N GLU A 352 -40.54 -6.48 -4.05
CA GLU A 352 -41.77 -7.00 -3.45
C GLU A 352 -42.99 -6.61 -4.27
N LYS A 353 -43.91 -7.57 -4.50
CA LYS A 353 -45.15 -7.32 -5.24
C LYS A 353 -46.26 -6.71 -4.37
N VAL A 354 -46.25 -7.02 -3.08
CA VAL A 354 -47.26 -6.60 -2.10
C VAL A 354 -46.55 -6.08 -0.86
N LEU A 355 -46.92 -4.87 -0.42
CA LEU A 355 -46.36 -4.25 0.79
C LEU A 355 -47.20 -4.63 2.00
N ASN A 356 -46.82 -5.71 2.67
CA ASN A 356 -47.38 -6.17 3.94
C ASN A 356 -46.38 -5.93 5.09
N ALA A 357 -46.73 -6.38 6.30
CA ALA A 357 -45.87 -6.21 7.48
C ALA A 357 -44.47 -6.83 7.31
N ASP A 358 -44.36 -7.97 6.62
CA ASP A 358 -43.07 -8.64 6.40
C ASP A 358 -42.19 -7.91 5.38
N ALA A 359 -42.77 -7.49 4.25
CA ALA A 359 -42.06 -6.70 3.23
C ALA A 359 -41.55 -5.36 3.80
N CYS A 360 -42.34 -4.74 4.68
CA CYS A 360 -42.07 -3.45 5.30
C CYS A 360 -41.17 -3.49 6.53
N ARG A 361 -40.84 -4.67 7.04
CA ARG A 361 -40.06 -4.83 8.28
C ARG A 361 -38.68 -4.15 8.24
N PRO A 362 -38.40 -3.15 9.10
CA PRO A 362 -37.09 -2.52 9.18
C PRO A 362 -35.98 -3.55 9.47
N ARG A 363 -34.89 -3.53 8.71
CA ARG A 363 -33.82 -4.53 8.80
C ARG A 363 -32.60 -4.06 9.58
N LEU A 364 -32.43 -2.75 9.82
CA LEU A 364 -31.26 -2.21 10.50
C LEU A 364 -31.41 -2.12 12.03
N ALA A 365 -32.61 -2.33 12.57
CA ALA A 365 -32.89 -2.25 13.99
C ALA A 365 -32.04 -3.23 14.83
N ILE A 366 -31.83 -4.46 14.33
CA ILE A 366 -31.03 -5.48 15.01
C ILE A 366 -29.57 -5.06 15.22
N PHE A 367 -28.98 -4.28 14.31
CA PHE A 367 -27.60 -3.80 14.43
C PHE A 367 -27.46 -2.77 15.56
N LYS A 368 -28.46 -1.91 15.76
CA LYS A 368 -28.48 -0.96 16.88
C LYS A 368 -28.56 -1.68 18.22
N ALA A 369 -29.38 -2.74 18.31
CA ALA A 369 -29.48 -3.57 19.51
C ALA A 369 -28.13 -4.25 19.83
N ILE A 370 -27.46 -4.80 18.82
CA ILE A 370 -26.11 -5.39 18.97
C ILE A 370 -25.10 -4.33 19.44
N GLN A 371 -25.09 -3.14 18.84
CA GLN A 371 -24.20 -2.04 19.24
C GLN A 371 -24.44 -1.57 20.69
N ALA A 372 -25.68 -1.67 21.17
CA ALA A 372 -26.08 -1.33 22.53
C ALA A 372 -25.88 -2.49 23.53
N ASP A 373 -25.41 -3.66 23.07
CA ASP A 373 -25.33 -4.90 23.87
C ASP A 373 -26.68 -5.35 24.46
N ASP A 374 -27.78 -5.04 23.76
CA ASP A 374 -29.14 -5.37 24.17
C ASP A 374 -29.58 -6.72 23.59
N LEU A 375 -29.21 -7.79 24.30
CA LEU A 375 -29.50 -9.16 23.90
C LEU A 375 -31.01 -9.45 23.79
N ASP A 376 -31.83 -8.84 24.64
CA ASP A 376 -33.28 -9.06 24.64
C ASP A 376 -33.94 -8.36 23.45
N ALA A 377 -33.48 -7.17 23.07
CA ALA A 377 -33.88 -6.54 21.82
C ALA A 377 -33.46 -7.39 20.61
N VAL A 378 -32.25 -7.98 20.59
CA VAL A 378 -31.85 -8.89 19.52
C VAL A 378 -32.79 -10.10 19.43
N ARG A 379 -33.12 -10.75 20.55
CA ARG A 379 -34.10 -11.85 20.59
C ARG A 379 -35.46 -11.42 20.08
N ALA A 380 -35.96 -10.25 20.49
CA ALA A 380 -37.24 -9.73 20.06
C ALA A 380 -37.27 -9.48 18.54
N GLN A 381 -36.21 -8.90 17.96
CA GLN A 381 -36.12 -8.69 16.51
C GLN A 381 -36.15 -10.03 15.74
N LEU A 382 -35.37 -11.02 16.20
CA LEU A 382 -35.34 -12.36 15.57
C LEU A 382 -36.70 -13.07 15.72
N ALA A 383 -37.30 -13.05 16.91
CA ALA A 383 -38.61 -13.63 17.17
C ALA A 383 -39.72 -12.98 16.35
N ALA A 384 -39.58 -11.68 16.05
CA ALA A 384 -40.51 -11.00 15.17
C ALA A 384 -40.43 -11.55 13.73
N GLY A 385 -39.32 -12.18 13.31
CA GLY A 385 -39.08 -12.66 11.94
C GLY A 385 -37.96 -11.91 11.18
N GLN A 386 -37.06 -11.21 11.88
CA GLN A 386 -35.89 -10.59 11.26
C GLN A 386 -34.97 -11.65 10.64
N ASP A 387 -34.51 -11.41 9.40
CA ASP A 387 -33.52 -12.29 8.76
C ASP A 387 -32.17 -12.23 9.50
N PRO A 388 -31.70 -13.33 10.11
CA PRO A 388 -30.43 -13.37 10.84
C PRO A 388 -29.20 -13.20 9.93
N ASN A 389 -29.37 -13.35 8.62
CA ASN A 389 -28.33 -13.18 7.60
C ASN A 389 -28.38 -11.81 6.90
N GLY A 390 -29.29 -10.93 7.34
CA GLY A 390 -29.35 -9.55 6.87
C GLY A 390 -28.02 -8.82 7.10
N VAL A 391 -27.69 -7.91 6.19
CA VAL A 391 -26.50 -7.07 6.26
C VAL A 391 -26.87 -5.60 6.47
N ASN A 392 -26.00 -4.86 7.16
CA ASN A 392 -26.13 -3.42 7.30
C ASN A 392 -25.68 -2.68 6.03
N GLU A 393 -25.68 -1.36 6.08
CA GLU A 393 -25.25 -0.47 4.99
C GLU A 393 -23.79 -0.68 4.54
N ASN A 394 -22.95 -1.28 5.40
CA ASN A 394 -21.56 -1.61 5.08
C ASN A 394 -21.40 -3.03 4.52
N GLY A 395 -22.49 -3.78 4.34
CA GLY A 395 -22.44 -5.18 3.91
C GLY A 395 -22.00 -6.14 5.02
N THR A 396 -22.01 -5.69 6.28
CA THR A 396 -21.63 -6.52 7.44
C THR A 396 -22.87 -7.23 7.99
N SER A 397 -22.77 -8.54 8.23
CA SER A 397 -23.86 -9.30 8.86
C SER A 397 -24.02 -8.98 10.36
N ALA A 398 -25.20 -9.23 10.91
CA ALA A 398 -25.46 -9.08 12.36
C ALA A 398 -24.47 -9.94 13.18
N LEU A 399 -24.22 -11.17 12.73
CA LEU A 399 -23.24 -12.08 13.34
C LEU A 399 -21.82 -11.48 13.33
N ALA A 400 -21.40 -10.87 12.21
CA ALA A 400 -20.09 -10.24 12.11
C ALA A 400 -19.91 -9.05 13.07
N VAL A 401 -20.95 -8.24 13.27
CA VAL A 401 -20.91 -7.15 14.25
C VAL A 401 -20.82 -7.72 15.69
N ALA A 402 -21.61 -8.72 16.02
CA ALA A 402 -21.56 -9.34 17.36
C ALA A 402 -20.19 -10.00 17.65
N VAL A 403 -19.59 -10.64 16.65
CA VAL A 403 -18.24 -11.24 16.75
C VAL A 403 -17.17 -10.17 16.96
N SER A 404 -17.23 -9.05 16.24
CA SER A 404 -16.24 -7.97 16.39
C SER A 404 -16.33 -7.29 17.76
N LEU A 405 -17.54 -7.19 18.31
CA LEU A 405 -17.79 -6.68 19.67
C LEU A 405 -17.58 -7.72 20.78
N LYS A 406 -17.18 -8.96 20.43
CA LYS A 406 -16.93 -10.07 21.37
C LYS A 406 -18.14 -10.47 22.24
N GLN A 407 -19.37 -10.26 21.74
CA GLN A 407 -20.62 -10.57 22.45
C GLN A 407 -21.03 -12.05 22.26
N LEU A 408 -20.47 -12.94 23.08
CA LEU A 408 -20.63 -14.39 22.92
C LEU A 408 -22.11 -14.87 22.94
N ASP A 409 -22.94 -14.32 23.83
CA ASP A 409 -24.34 -14.75 23.95
C ASP A 409 -25.19 -14.24 22.78
N THR A 410 -24.93 -13.02 22.29
CA THR A 410 -25.54 -12.50 21.07
C THR A 410 -25.17 -13.37 19.86
N VAL A 411 -23.91 -13.79 19.76
CA VAL A 411 -23.44 -14.71 18.71
C VAL A 411 -24.17 -16.05 18.78
N ARG A 412 -24.33 -16.64 19.96
CA ARG A 412 -25.09 -17.89 20.14
C ARG A 412 -26.55 -17.75 19.70
N VAL A 413 -27.21 -16.65 20.07
CA VAL A 413 -28.60 -16.38 19.68
C VAL A 413 -28.74 -16.22 18.16
N LEU A 414 -27.83 -15.47 17.53
CA LEU A 414 -27.84 -15.29 16.07
C LEU A 414 -27.62 -16.61 15.32
N LEU A 415 -26.65 -17.43 15.76
CA LEU A 415 -26.39 -18.74 15.18
C LEU A 415 -27.57 -19.70 15.38
N ALA A 416 -28.19 -19.72 16.57
CA ALA A 416 -29.38 -20.51 16.84
C ALA A 416 -30.58 -20.09 15.98
N ALA A 417 -30.65 -18.81 15.58
CA ALA A 417 -31.65 -18.31 14.64
C ALA A 417 -31.32 -18.63 13.16
N GLY A 418 -30.16 -19.21 12.86
CA GLY A 418 -29.74 -19.58 11.50
C GLY A 418 -28.81 -18.59 10.81
N ALA A 419 -28.12 -17.72 11.57
CA ALA A 419 -27.03 -16.91 11.02
C ALA A 419 -25.89 -17.79 10.51
N LYS A 420 -25.38 -17.49 9.32
CA LYS A 420 -24.31 -18.24 8.68
C LYS A 420 -22.94 -17.82 9.18
N ALA A 421 -22.15 -18.79 9.62
CA ALA A 421 -20.80 -18.57 10.15
C ALA A 421 -19.74 -18.26 9.06
N ASP A 422 -20.12 -18.34 7.78
CA ASP A 422 -19.37 -17.87 6.60
C ASP A 422 -19.94 -16.55 6.03
N GLY A 423 -20.81 -15.87 6.77
CA GLY A 423 -21.46 -14.64 6.35
C GLY A 423 -20.48 -13.49 6.07
N PRO A 424 -20.91 -12.47 5.31
CA PRO A 424 -20.05 -11.37 4.90
C PRO A 424 -19.56 -10.55 6.10
N ASN A 425 -18.25 -10.26 6.08
CA ASN A 425 -17.54 -9.47 7.09
C ASN A 425 -16.55 -8.50 6.42
N ASN A 426 -17.05 -7.59 5.59
CA ASN A 426 -16.25 -6.56 4.89
C ASN A 426 -15.01 -7.12 4.17
N GLY A 427 -15.14 -8.30 3.57
CA GLY A 427 -14.04 -8.98 2.88
C GLY A 427 -13.06 -9.75 3.79
N PHE A 428 -13.22 -9.73 5.12
CA PHE A 428 -12.44 -10.54 6.04
C PHE A 428 -13.12 -11.89 6.35
N LEU A 429 -12.35 -12.88 6.79
CA LEU A 429 -12.92 -14.09 7.40
C LEU A 429 -13.53 -13.75 8.76
N LEU A 430 -14.78 -14.15 8.99
CA LEU A 430 -15.44 -13.98 10.28
C LEU A 430 -14.66 -14.64 11.43
N LEU A 431 -14.13 -15.85 11.20
CA LEU A 431 -13.31 -16.56 12.18
C LEU A 431 -12.05 -15.79 12.58
N ALA A 432 -11.48 -14.99 11.67
CA ALA A 432 -10.30 -14.18 11.98
C ALA A 432 -10.59 -13.15 13.08
N SER A 433 -11.80 -12.57 13.07
CA SER A 433 -12.27 -11.60 14.07
C SER A 433 -12.63 -12.25 15.41
N ALA A 434 -12.87 -13.56 15.45
CA ALA A 434 -13.19 -14.28 16.68
C ALA A 434 -11.96 -14.70 17.50
N LEU A 435 -10.81 -14.85 16.85
CA LEU A 435 -9.56 -15.22 17.52
C LEU A 435 -9.11 -14.11 18.49
N PRO A 436 -8.47 -14.48 19.62
CA PRO A 436 -7.95 -13.54 20.59
C PRO A 436 -6.75 -12.77 20.05
N GLU A 437 -6.48 -11.61 20.65
CA GLU A 437 -5.23 -10.89 20.44
C GLU A 437 -4.08 -11.60 21.16
N GLY A 438 -2.84 -11.43 20.69
CA GLY A 438 -1.68 -12.10 21.30
C GLY A 438 -1.39 -11.69 22.75
N SER A 439 -1.99 -10.59 23.22
CA SER A 439 -1.91 -10.10 24.61
C SER A 439 -2.96 -10.73 25.53
N ASP A 440 -3.91 -11.52 25.02
CA ASP A 440 -4.97 -12.14 25.82
C ASP A 440 -4.44 -13.34 26.61
N THR A 441 -4.27 -13.15 27.92
CA THR A 441 -3.71 -14.15 28.85
C THR A 441 -4.77 -15.01 29.54
N ARG A 442 -6.05 -14.86 29.17
CA ARG A 442 -7.12 -15.69 29.74
C ARG A 442 -6.90 -17.18 29.44
N PRO A 443 -7.53 -18.09 30.21
CA PRO A 443 -7.50 -19.52 29.91
C PRO A 443 -7.90 -19.81 28.47
N ALA A 444 -7.25 -20.82 27.86
CA ALA A 444 -7.47 -21.17 26.46
C ALA A 444 -8.97 -21.41 26.13
N ALA A 445 -9.69 -22.05 27.04
CA ALA A 445 -11.12 -22.30 26.90
C ALA A 445 -11.95 -21.00 26.81
N GLU A 446 -11.58 -19.96 27.56
CA GLU A 446 -12.28 -18.68 27.55
C GLU A 446 -11.88 -17.82 26.35
N ARG A 447 -10.58 -17.71 26.06
CA ARG A 447 -10.09 -16.87 24.96
C ARG A 447 -10.52 -17.39 23.57
N TYR A 448 -10.73 -18.70 23.42
CA TYR A 448 -11.19 -19.32 22.17
C TYR A 448 -12.68 -19.62 22.12
N ALA A 449 -13.45 -19.39 23.20
CA ALA A 449 -14.87 -19.72 23.26
C ALA A 449 -15.69 -19.18 22.06
N LEU A 450 -15.38 -17.94 21.63
CA LEU A 450 -16.02 -17.32 20.47
C LEU A 450 -15.67 -18.03 19.15
N ALA A 451 -14.40 -18.37 18.96
CA ALA A 451 -13.95 -19.12 17.79
C ALA A 451 -14.51 -20.55 17.77
N ASP A 452 -14.58 -21.21 18.93
CA ASP A 452 -15.16 -22.55 19.08
C ASP A 452 -16.63 -22.57 18.67
N VAL A 453 -17.42 -21.57 19.11
CA VAL A 453 -18.84 -21.46 18.75
C VAL A 453 -19.01 -21.27 17.24
N LEU A 454 -18.19 -20.43 16.60
CA LEU A 454 -18.24 -20.25 15.15
C LEU A 454 -17.83 -21.52 14.38
N ILE A 455 -16.76 -22.20 14.80
CA ILE A 455 -16.30 -23.44 14.18
C ILE A 455 -17.37 -24.54 14.32
N ALA A 456 -17.99 -24.67 15.49
CA ALA A 456 -19.10 -25.60 15.72
C ALA A 456 -20.32 -25.30 14.83
N ALA A 457 -20.52 -24.02 14.48
CA ALA A 457 -21.54 -23.58 13.53
C ALA A 457 -21.10 -23.64 12.05
N GLY A 458 -19.93 -24.25 11.75
CA GLY A 458 -19.46 -24.48 10.39
C GLY A 458 -18.63 -23.35 9.78
N ALA A 459 -18.05 -22.45 10.59
CA ALA A 459 -17.14 -21.43 10.07
C ALA A 459 -15.96 -22.06 9.32
N PRO A 460 -15.66 -21.62 8.08
CA PRO A 460 -14.59 -22.22 7.29
C PRO A 460 -13.21 -21.86 7.86
N LEU A 461 -12.39 -22.87 8.13
CA LEU A 461 -11.00 -22.71 8.55
C LEU A 461 -10.07 -22.33 7.39
N ASP A 462 -10.44 -22.76 6.18
CA ASP A 462 -9.59 -22.74 4.98
C ASP A 462 -10.04 -21.72 3.92
N ALA A 463 -11.09 -20.93 4.21
CA ALA A 463 -11.55 -19.89 3.30
C ALA A 463 -10.48 -18.79 3.12
N GLY A 464 -10.47 -18.18 1.94
CA GLY A 464 -9.70 -16.97 1.66
C GLY A 464 -10.48 -15.70 2.00
N ASP A 465 -9.77 -14.64 2.38
CA ASP A 465 -10.37 -13.31 2.48
C ASP A 465 -10.74 -12.78 1.07
N SER A 466 -11.18 -11.52 0.95
CA SER A 466 -11.55 -10.95 -0.35
C SER A 466 -10.41 -10.93 -1.38
N ASN A 467 -9.16 -11.05 -0.92
CA ASN A 467 -7.98 -11.18 -1.78
C ASN A 467 -7.65 -12.65 -2.11
N GLY A 468 -8.40 -13.59 -1.54
CA GLY A 468 -8.16 -15.02 -1.62
C GLY A 468 -7.07 -15.49 -0.68
N THR A 469 -6.71 -14.73 0.38
CA THR A 469 -5.64 -15.10 1.32
C THR A 469 -6.21 -15.96 2.45
N PRO A 470 -5.77 -17.22 2.61
CA PRO A 470 -6.23 -18.10 3.69
C PRO A 470 -5.83 -17.60 5.08
N LEU A 471 -6.62 -17.94 6.11
CA LEU A 471 -6.39 -17.48 7.49
C LEU A 471 -4.98 -17.79 8.01
N LEU A 472 -4.49 -19.01 7.76
CA LEU A 472 -3.14 -19.43 8.19
C LEU A 472 -2.03 -18.58 7.53
N VAL A 473 -2.13 -18.35 6.22
CA VAL A 473 -1.15 -17.54 5.44
C VAL A 473 -1.11 -16.11 5.96
N ARG A 474 -2.29 -15.52 6.18
CA ARG A 474 -2.44 -14.17 6.71
C ARG A 474 -1.85 -14.06 8.12
N ARG A 475 -2.19 -14.99 9.02
CA ARG A 475 -1.68 -14.99 10.41
C ARG A 475 -0.15 -15.02 10.45
N ILE A 476 0.46 -15.94 9.72
CA ILE A 476 1.93 -16.06 9.65
C ILE A 476 2.59 -14.83 9.02
N SER A 477 1.97 -14.26 7.98
CA SER A 477 2.54 -13.10 7.26
C SER A 477 2.52 -11.82 8.11
N TYR A 478 1.47 -11.57 8.88
CA TYR A 478 1.29 -10.29 9.57
C TYR A 478 1.52 -10.35 11.08
N TYR A 479 1.47 -11.53 11.70
CA TYR A 479 1.53 -11.69 13.16
C TYR A 479 2.58 -12.74 13.54
N SER A 480 3.86 -12.38 13.44
CA SER A 480 4.98 -13.33 13.65
C SER A 480 5.05 -13.92 15.07
N GLU A 481 4.44 -13.25 16.05
CA GLU A 481 4.39 -13.70 17.45
C GLU A 481 3.12 -14.49 17.79
N ASP A 482 2.19 -14.66 16.84
CA ASP A 482 0.88 -15.26 17.09
C ASP A 482 0.89 -16.80 17.05
N LYS A 483 1.72 -17.37 17.92
CA LYS A 483 1.97 -18.81 18.04
C LYS A 483 0.73 -19.57 18.51
N ASP A 484 0.07 -19.06 19.55
CA ASP A 484 -1.10 -19.69 20.16
C ASP A 484 -2.26 -19.84 19.19
N ASN A 485 -2.59 -18.79 18.42
CA ASN A 485 -3.68 -18.88 17.44
C ASN A 485 -3.34 -19.83 16.30
N LEU A 486 -2.08 -19.87 15.84
CA LEU A 486 -1.69 -20.84 14.82
C LEU A 486 -1.84 -22.27 15.34
N THR A 487 -1.30 -22.56 16.53
CA THR A 487 -1.42 -23.88 17.15
C THR A 487 -2.88 -24.28 17.34
N TYR A 488 -3.72 -23.34 17.80
CA TYR A 488 -5.15 -23.55 17.93
C TYR A 488 -5.83 -23.89 16.59
N LEU A 489 -5.61 -23.09 15.54
CA LEU A 489 -6.21 -23.33 14.22
C LEU A 489 -5.80 -24.69 13.63
N LEU A 490 -4.51 -25.03 13.74
CA LEU A 490 -3.99 -26.32 13.31
C LEU A 490 -4.56 -27.50 14.13
N ALA A 491 -4.79 -27.31 15.43
CA ALA A 491 -5.46 -28.30 16.27
C ALA A 491 -6.94 -28.49 15.92
N LYS A 492 -7.61 -27.44 15.40
CA LYS A 492 -8.98 -27.50 14.87
C LYS A 492 -9.07 -28.07 13.46
N GLY A 493 -7.94 -28.45 12.84
CA GLY A 493 -7.92 -29.10 11.54
C GLY A 493 -7.77 -28.17 10.34
N ALA A 494 -7.31 -26.93 10.54
CA ALA A 494 -6.99 -26.05 9.42
C ALA A 494 -5.92 -26.69 8.52
N ASN A 495 -6.15 -26.69 7.20
CA ASN A 495 -5.28 -27.36 6.24
C ASN A 495 -4.05 -26.49 5.95
N PRO A 496 -2.82 -26.95 6.25
CA PRO A 496 -1.62 -26.13 6.06
C PRO A 496 -1.23 -25.94 4.59
N ASN A 497 -1.85 -26.70 3.67
CA ASN A 497 -1.56 -26.67 2.23
C ASN A 497 -2.49 -25.76 1.42
N VAL A 498 -3.43 -25.06 2.06
CA VAL A 498 -4.26 -24.08 1.37
C VAL A 498 -3.37 -22.94 0.87
N ARG A 499 -3.61 -22.52 -0.36
CA ARG A 499 -2.80 -21.54 -1.08
C ARG A 499 -3.62 -20.28 -1.34
N GLU A 500 -2.96 -19.13 -1.28
CA GLU A 500 -3.57 -17.89 -1.74
C GLU A 500 -3.64 -17.85 -3.28
N LYS A 501 -4.29 -16.83 -3.84
CA LYS A 501 -4.57 -16.73 -5.29
C LYS A 501 -3.33 -16.85 -6.20
N ASN A 502 -2.15 -16.43 -5.73
CA ASN A 502 -0.89 -16.54 -6.47
C ASN A 502 -0.20 -17.92 -6.30
N GLY A 503 -0.77 -18.83 -5.50
CA GLY A 503 -0.25 -20.16 -5.21
C GLY A 503 0.61 -20.27 -3.95
N ARG A 504 0.92 -19.16 -3.26
CA ARG A 504 1.75 -19.15 -2.04
C ARG A 504 1.02 -19.83 -0.86
N SER A 505 1.73 -20.70 -0.15
CA SER A 505 1.20 -21.45 1.02
C SER A 505 1.70 -20.89 2.36
N ALA A 506 1.15 -21.40 3.46
CA ALA A 506 1.56 -21.04 4.82
C ALA A 506 3.06 -21.33 5.08
N LEU A 507 3.58 -22.43 4.52
CA LEU A 507 4.97 -22.81 4.68
C LEU A 507 5.93 -21.84 3.96
N HIS A 508 5.57 -21.34 2.78
CA HIS A 508 6.32 -20.26 2.12
C HIS A 508 6.40 -19.01 3.01
N ALA A 509 5.28 -18.62 3.64
CA ALA A 509 5.25 -17.47 4.54
C ALA A 509 6.13 -17.66 5.79
N ALA A 510 6.15 -18.88 6.35
CA ALA A 510 6.99 -19.25 7.49
C ALA A 510 8.49 -19.23 7.13
N MET A 511 8.85 -19.68 5.94
CA MET A 511 10.24 -19.81 5.48
C MET A 511 10.85 -18.51 4.95
N GLY A 512 10.06 -17.46 4.76
CA GLY A 512 10.54 -16.17 4.23
C GLY A 512 11.29 -15.28 5.21
N SER A 513 11.33 -15.58 6.51
CA SER A 513 12.15 -14.80 7.45
C SER A 513 12.45 -15.55 8.76
N PRO A 514 13.56 -15.23 9.46
CA PRO A 514 13.89 -15.86 10.74
C PRO A 514 12.79 -15.71 11.80
N LYS A 515 12.10 -14.56 11.82
CA LYS A 515 11.06 -14.24 12.81
C LYS A 515 9.84 -15.17 12.73
N ARG A 516 9.58 -15.76 11.55
CA ARG A 516 8.41 -16.62 11.30
C ARG A 516 8.78 -18.10 11.27
N PHE A 517 10.06 -18.43 11.44
CA PHE A 517 10.57 -19.77 11.21
C PHE A 517 9.93 -20.83 12.12
N TRP A 518 9.64 -20.48 13.37
CA TRP A 518 8.99 -21.38 14.33
C TRP A 518 7.71 -22.03 13.79
N PHE A 519 6.97 -21.33 12.91
CA PHE A 519 5.75 -21.87 12.31
C PHE A 519 6.01 -23.03 11.33
N ALA A 520 7.20 -23.10 10.72
CA ALA A 520 7.53 -24.13 9.73
C ALA A 520 7.46 -25.55 10.33
N GLU A 521 7.99 -25.73 11.54
CA GLU A 521 7.92 -27.00 12.28
C GLU A 521 6.47 -27.41 12.56
N GLN A 522 5.65 -26.47 13.03
CA GLN A 522 4.25 -26.72 13.33
C GLN A 522 3.45 -27.10 12.07
N LEU A 523 3.73 -26.46 10.95
CA LEU A 523 3.08 -26.72 9.67
C LEU A 523 3.48 -28.10 9.10
N LEU A 524 4.77 -28.45 9.14
CA LEU A 524 5.25 -29.75 8.67
C LEU A 524 4.70 -30.89 9.53
N ALA A 525 4.61 -30.70 10.85
CA ALA A 525 3.97 -31.66 11.76
C ALA A 525 2.47 -31.91 11.43
N LYS A 526 1.85 -31.00 10.66
CA LYS A 526 0.47 -31.12 10.17
C LYS A 526 0.38 -31.46 8.67
N GLY A 527 1.49 -31.89 8.06
CA GLY A 527 1.52 -32.37 6.67
C GLY A 527 1.64 -31.27 5.63
N ALA A 528 2.22 -30.11 5.96
CA ALA A 528 2.56 -29.12 4.95
C ALA A 528 3.56 -29.68 3.93
N ASP A 529 3.36 -29.38 2.66
CA ASP A 529 4.23 -29.79 1.57
C ASP A 529 5.49 -28.91 1.50
N ILE A 530 6.65 -29.49 1.88
CA ILE A 530 7.96 -28.83 1.85
C ILE A 530 8.42 -28.45 0.44
N ASN A 531 7.85 -29.09 -0.59
CA ASN A 531 8.19 -28.88 -2.00
C ASN A 531 7.09 -28.15 -2.78
N ALA A 532 6.10 -27.59 -2.08
CA ALA A 532 5.08 -26.77 -2.70
C ALA A 532 5.72 -25.65 -3.52
N ALA A 533 5.35 -25.50 -4.79
CA ALA A 533 5.86 -24.44 -5.66
C ALA A 533 4.76 -23.47 -6.10
N TYR A 534 5.10 -22.18 -6.20
CA TYR A 534 4.22 -21.14 -6.74
C TYR A 534 4.98 -20.14 -7.60
N VAL A 535 4.31 -19.42 -8.49
CA VAL A 535 4.98 -18.38 -9.29
C VAL A 535 5.10 -17.12 -8.47
N ARG A 536 6.32 -16.79 -8.04
CA ARG A 536 6.59 -15.56 -7.28
C ARG A 536 6.57 -14.32 -8.18
N MET A 537 7.12 -14.43 -9.38
CA MET A 537 7.18 -13.34 -10.35
C MET A 537 7.43 -13.87 -11.76
N TYR A 538 7.15 -13.01 -12.75
CA TYR A 538 7.42 -13.27 -14.16
C TYR A 538 8.57 -12.38 -14.65
N TYR A 539 9.52 -12.98 -15.37
CA TYR A 539 10.57 -12.29 -16.10
C TYR A 539 10.39 -12.56 -17.60
N GLY A 540 9.77 -11.60 -18.30
CA GLY A 540 9.28 -11.82 -19.65
C GLY A 540 8.21 -12.91 -19.66
N ASN A 541 8.42 -13.97 -20.45
CA ASN A 541 7.53 -15.13 -20.53
C ASN A 541 7.88 -16.26 -19.55
N ARG A 542 8.91 -16.10 -18.69
CA ARG A 542 9.34 -17.12 -17.74
C ARG A 542 8.80 -16.84 -16.34
N GLY A 543 8.06 -17.78 -15.78
CA GLY A 543 7.65 -17.77 -14.38
C GLY A 543 8.79 -18.26 -13.49
N MET A 544 9.07 -17.56 -12.40
CA MET A 544 9.97 -18.05 -11.35
C MET A 544 9.16 -18.80 -10.30
N TRP A 545 9.33 -20.12 -10.29
CA TRP A 545 8.69 -21.04 -9.36
C TRP A 545 9.48 -21.10 -8.06
N GLU A 546 8.88 -20.55 -7.00
CA GLU A 546 9.46 -20.42 -5.68
C GLU A 546 8.97 -21.58 -4.81
N THR A 547 9.90 -22.17 -4.04
CA THR A 547 9.64 -23.23 -3.05
C THR A 547 10.04 -22.74 -1.66
N PRO A 548 9.62 -23.39 -0.55
CA PRO A 548 10.08 -23.03 0.79
C PRO A 548 11.60 -23.03 0.95
N LEU A 549 12.32 -23.92 0.25
CA LEU A 549 13.78 -23.94 0.24
C LEU A 549 14.37 -22.73 -0.50
N LEU A 550 13.87 -22.42 -1.69
CA LEU A 550 14.35 -21.27 -2.47
C LEU A 550 14.04 -19.95 -1.73
N GLU A 551 12.87 -19.85 -1.07
CA GLU A 551 12.51 -18.72 -0.21
C GLU A 551 13.53 -18.53 0.94
N ALA A 552 13.96 -19.63 1.58
CA ALA A 552 14.99 -19.58 2.62
C ALA A 552 16.38 -19.16 2.07
N LEU A 553 16.75 -19.62 0.86
CA LEU A 553 18.00 -19.27 0.19
C LEU A 553 18.05 -17.81 -0.29
N ARG A 554 16.90 -17.15 -0.47
CA ARG A 554 16.82 -15.73 -0.86
C ARG A 554 17.00 -14.76 0.30
N GLU A 555 17.18 -15.25 1.52
CA GLU A 555 17.48 -14.37 2.65
C GLU A 555 18.63 -13.42 2.31
N SER A 556 18.38 -12.13 2.51
CA SER A 556 19.37 -11.10 2.20
C SER A 556 20.60 -11.30 3.07
N ILE A 557 21.73 -11.51 2.41
CA ILE A 557 23.03 -11.49 3.06
C ILE A 557 23.35 -10.01 3.34
N SER A 558 22.92 -9.51 4.49
CA SER A 558 23.16 -8.12 4.90
C SER A 558 24.54 -7.98 5.55
N GLY A 559 25.40 -7.14 4.99
CA GLY A 559 26.70 -6.80 5.55
C GLY A 559 27.71 -6.37 4.49
N GLU A 560 28.68 -5.53 4.85
CA GLU A 560 29.82 -5.22 3.99
C GLU A 560 30.65 -6.51 3.78
N LEU A 561 31.07 -6.83 2.55
CA LEU A 561 32.09 -7.86 2.36
C LEU A 561 33.37 -7.37 3.01
N THR A 562 33.85 -8.09 4.02
CA THR A 562 35.12 -7.84 4.71
C THR A 562 36.03 -9.06 4.57
N PRO A 563 37.35 -8.93 4.83
CA PRO A 563 38.26 -10.06 4.71
C PRO A 563 37.90 -11.25 5.60
N THR A 564 37.27 -11.00 6.76
CA THR A 564 37.01 -12.02 7.79
C THR A 564 35.54 -12.47 7.89
N VAL A 565 34.60 -11.78 7.25
CA VAL A 565 33.17 -12.13 7.37
C VAL A 565 32.91 -13.52 6.79
N THR A 566 32.12 -14.31 7.50
CA THR A 566 31.59 -15.58 6.99
C THR A 566 30.09 -15.49 7.06
N TYR A 567 29.42 -15.62 5.91
CA TYR A 567 27.97 -15.55 5.89
C TYR A 567 27.39 -16.90 6.30
N PRO A 568 26.63 -16.96 7.40
CA PRO A 568 26.05 -18.22 7.85
C PRO A 568 25.02 -18.72 6.85
N ILE A 569 24.92 -20.05 6.72
CA ILE A 569 23.77 -20.68 6.06
C ILE A 569 22.55 -20.41 6.95
N PRO A 570 21.46 -19.85 6.43
CA PRO A 570 20.25 -19.68 7.23
C PRO A 570 19.78 -21.03 7.78
N GLU A 571 19.46 -21.09 9.08
CA GLU A 571 18.96 -22.30 9.75
C GLU A 571 17.80 -22.96 8.98
N ARG A 572 16.97 -22.12 8.36
CA ARG A 572 15.82 -22.53 7.55
C ARG A 572 16.22 -23.38 6.34
N VAL A 573 17.39 -23.14 5.74
CA VAL A 573 17.90 -23.94 4.61
C VAL A 573 18.24 -25.35 5.09
N SER A 574 19.01 -25.46 6.17
CA SER A 574 19.35 -26.76 6.77
C SER A 574 18.11 -27.50 7.22
N PHE A 575 17.15 -26.81 7.83
CA PHE A 575 15.86 -27.37 8.22
C PHE A 575 15.07 -27.92 7.02
N ALA A 576 14.96 -27.15 5.93
CA ALA A 576 14.24 -27.59 4.74
C ALA A 576 14.85 -28.87 4.16
N LEU A 577 16.18 -28.91 4.00
CA LEU A 577 16.89 -30.09 3.50
C LEU A 577 16.72 -31.31 4.42
N ALA A 578 16.78 -31.11 5.74
CA ALA A 578 16.55 -32.18 6.72
C ALA A 578 15.13 -32.77 6.65
N HIS A 579 14.16 -32.00 6.15
CA HIS A 579 12.77 -32.41 5.98
C HIS A 579 12.42 -32.82 4.53
N GLY A 580 13.41 -33.11 3.69
CA GLY A 580 13.19 -33.63 2.34
C GLY A 580 12.84 -32.57 1.29
N ALA A 581 13.22 -31.31 1.51
CA ALA A 581 13.20 -30.32 0.45
C ALA A 581 14.09 -30.79 -0.71
N ASP A 582 13.55 -30.76 -1.92
CA ASP A 582 14.18 -31.18 -3.15
C ASP A 582 14.62 -29.95 -3.94
N PRO A 583 15.94 -29.64 -3.98
CA PRO A 583 16.46 -28.48 -4.69
C PRO A 583 16.13 -28.47 -6.18
N ALA A 584 15.80 -29.62 -6.79
CA ALA A 584 15.42 -29.66 -8.20
C ALA A 584 14.03 -29.06 -8.46
N VAL A 585 13.17 -28.91 -7.44
CA VAL A 585 11.81 -28.36 -7.59
C VAL A 585 11.85 -26.83 -7.59
N GLY A 586 11.10 -26.22 -8.52
CA GLY A 586 11.01 -24.77 -8.69
C GLY A 586 11.94 -24.26 -9.78
N GLY A 587 12.39 -23.01 -9.68
CA GLY A 587 13.28 -22.38 -10.65
C GLY A 587 12.56 -21.65 -11.78
N TYR A 588 13.34 -21.15 -12.75
CA TYR A 588 12.82 -20.40 -13.89
C TYR A 588 12.28 -21.33 -14.96
N SER A 589 11.00 -21.26 -15.26
CA SER A 589 10.39 -22.08 -16.33
C SER A 589 9.60 -21.20 -17.29
N ALA A 590 9.72 -21.48 -18.59
CA ALA A 590 8.85 -20.90 -19.62
C ALA A 590 7.47 -21.59 -19.67
N ASN A 591 7.35 -22.74 -19.02
CA ASN A 591 6.13 -23.53 -18.98
C ASN A 591 5.21 -23.11 -17.83
N LYS A 592 3.92 -23.34 -18.02
CA LYS A 592 2.86 -23.06 -17.03
C LYS A 592 2.86 -24.03 -15.84
N THR A 593 3.71 -25.05 -15.87
CA THR A 593 3.95 -26.01 -14.79
C THR A 593 5.42 -25.94 -14.36
N PRO A 594 5.74 -26.14 -13.06
CA PRO A 594 7.10 -26.14 -12.59
C PRO A 594 7.88 -27.27 -13.25
N GLU A 595 8.95 -26.92 -13.95
CA GLU A 595 9.95 -27.87 -14.40
C GLU A 595 10.86 -28.25 -13.22
N ARG A 596 11.55 -29.39 -13.31
CA ARG A 596 12.55 -29.78 -12.31
C ARG A 596 13.90 -29.14 -12.60
N ASN A 597 13.94 -27.80 -12.66
CA ASN A 597 15.14 -27.01 -12.93
C ASN A 597 15.56 -26.09 -11.78
N GLY A 598 14.97 -26.28 -10.60
CA GLY A 598 15.21 -25.50 -9.39
C GLY A 598 16.66 -25.53 -8.92
N LEU A 599 17.42 -26.57 -9.24
CA LEU A 599 18.80 -26.72 -8.77
C LEU A 599 19.69 -25.60 -9.32
N ASN A 600 19.45 -25.15 -10.56
CA ASN A 600 20.16 -24.00 -11.14
C ASN A 600 19.98 -22.75 -10.28
N GLU A 601 18.74 -22.48 -9.86
CA GLU A 601 18.44 -21.33 -9.01
C GLU A 601 19.01 -21.54 -7.61
N ALA A 602 18.79 -22.70 -6.98
CA ALA A 602 19.27 -23.00 -5.64
C ALA A 602 20.80 -22.81 -5.52
N LEU A 603 21.57 -23.30 -6.49
CA LEU A 603 23.01 -23.10 -6.55
C LEU A 603 23.38 -21.63 -6.74
N SER A 604 22.72 -20.92 -7.65
CA SER A 604 22.94 -19.48 -7.89
C SER A 604 22.65 -18.62 -6.66
N LEU A 605 21.68 -19.03 -5.82
CA LEU A 605 21.41 -18.39 -4.55
C LEU A 605 22.45 -18.74 -3.48
N ALA A 606 22.82 -20.02 -3.39
CA ALA A 606 23.73 -20.55 -2.37
C ALA A 606 25.15 -19.98 -2.47
N VAL A 607 25.66 -19.77 -3.68
CA VAL A 607 27.05 -19.31 -3.90
C VAL A 607 27.36 -17.96 -3.26
N ARG A 608 26.33 -17.12 -3.01
CA ARG A 608 26.50 -15.84 -2.31
C ARG A 608 26.97 -15.99 -0.87
N THR A 609 26.73 -17.14 -0.25
CA THR A 609 27.21 -17.45 1.11
C THR A 609 28.70 -17.82 1.14
N MET A 610 29.30 -18.12 -0.02
CA MET A 610 30.68 -18.60 -0.17
C MET A 610 30.97 -19.88 0.64
N GLN A 611 29.96 -20.75 0.77
CA GLN A 611 30.08 -22.01 1.50
C GLN A 611 30.05 -23.23 0.55
N PRO A 612 31.21 -23.86 0.27
CA PRO A 612 31.28 -25.00 -0.66
C PRO A 612 30.46 -26.21 -0.17
N ALA A 613 30.35 -26.40 1.15
CA ALA A 613 29.56 -27.49 1.72
C ALA A 613 28.07 -27.38 1.39
N LEU A 614 27.53 -26.16 1.22
CA LEU A 614 26.13 -25.98 0.83
C LEU A 614 25.89 -26.43 -0.62
N VAL A 615 26.86 -26.21 -1.51
CA VAL A 615 26.80 -26.69 -2.90
C VAL A 615 26.71 -28.22 -2.92
N ASP A 616 27.58 -28.90 -2.17
CA ASP A 616 27.56 -30.36 -2.07
C ASP A 616 26.22 -30.87 -1.50
N GLN A 617 25.68 -30.20 -0.47
CA GLN A 617 24.39 -30.56 0.14
C GLN A 617 23.23 -30.43 -0.86
N LEU A 618 23.16 -29.32 -1.59
CA LEU A 618 22.10 -29.07 -2.58
C LEU A 618 22.20 -30.05 -3.76
N ALA A 619 23.40 -30.25 -4.30
CA ALA A 619 23.61 -31.19 -5.41
C ALA A 619 23.24 -32.63 -5.01
N LYS A 620 23.57 -33.04 -3.78
CA LYS A 620 23.23 -34.36 -3.25
C LYS A 620 21.73 -34.54 -2.98
N ALA A 621 21.05 -33.50 -2.50
CA ALA A 621 19.63 -33.55 -2.16
C ALA A 621 18.71 -33.46 -3.39
N ALA A 622 19.24 -33.02 -4.54
CA ALA A 622 18.46 -32.84 -5.76
C ALA A 622 17.98 -34.17 -6.35
N GLY A 623 16.65 -34.34 -6.44
CA GLY A 623 16.05 -35.55 -6.97
C GLY A 623 16.13 -35.66 -8.50
N GLN A 624 16.21 -36.88 -9.01
CA GLN A 624 16.22 -37.18 -10.45
C GLN A 624 14.84 -37.61 -10.98
N PRO A 625 14.49 -37.35 -12.26
CA PRO A 625 15.27 -36.58 -13.22
C PRO A 625 15.18 -35.06 -12.97
N GLN A 626 16.27 -34.35 -13.26
CA GLN A 626 16.31 -32.88 -13.27
C GLN A 626 16.76 -32.36 -14.64
N MET A 627 16.43 -31.11 -14.94
CA MET A 627 16.95 -30.45 -16.14
C MET A 627 18.46 -30.25 -16.06
N PRO A 628 19.18 -30.21 -17.20
CA PRO A 628 20.60 -29.93 -17.23
C PRO A 628 20.96 -28.64 -16.47
N LEU A 629 22.08 -28.67 -15.77
CA LEU A 629 22.63 -27.48 -15.13
C LEU A 629 23.15 -26.50 -16.18
N THR A 630 23.15 -25.23 -15.81
CA THR A 630 23.52 -24.10 -16.65
C THR A 630 24.57 -23.25 -15.92
N PRO A 631 25.40 -22.47 -16.63
CA PRO A 631 26.56 -21.79 -16.05
C PRO A 631 26.21 -20.56 -15.15
N GLU A 632 24.94 -20.23 -14.94
CA GLU A 632 24.48 -19.05 -14.22
C GLU A 632 24.90 -19.05 -12.74
N SER A 633 25.00 -20.23 -12.11
CA SER A 633 25.48 -20.34 -10.73
C SER A 633 26.97 -19.99 -10.62
N LEU A 634 27.78 -20.42 -11.59
CA LEU A 634 29.18 -20.04 -11.69
C LEU A 634 29.33 -18.55 -11.99
N SER A 635 28.52 -18.01 -12.91
CA SER A 635 28.51 -16.56 -13.22
C SER A 635 28.15 -15.73 -11.98
N SER A 636 27.17 -16.18 -11.19
CA SER A 636 26.77 -15.54 -9.93
C SER A 636 27.91 -15.55 -8.91
N LEU A 637 28.64 -16.66 -8.78
CA LEU A 637 29.82 -16.77 -7.92
C LEU A 637 30.93 -15.82 -8.36
N LEU A 638 31.22 -15.76 -9.66
CA LEU A 638 32.24 -14.88 -10.23
C LEU A 638 31.92 -13.40 -10.02
N SER A 639 30.63 -13.03 -10.04
CA SER A 639 30.20 -11.67 -9.69
C SER A 639 30.52 -11.32 -8.25
N VAL A 640 30.27 -12.24 -7.30
CA VAL A 640 30.65 -12.07 -5.90
C VAL A 640 32.17 -11.96 -5.76
N TRP A 641 32.92 -12.81 -6.46
CA TRP A 641 34.38 -12.77 -6.45
C TRP A 641 34.91 -11.43 -6.99
N ASN A 642 34.37 -10.91 -8.09
CA ASN A 642 34.76 -9.60 -8.61
C ASN A 642 34.52 -8.47 -7.59
N GLN A 643 33.44 -8.53 -6.81
CA GLN A 643 33.21 -7.56 -5.72
C GLN A 643 34.24 -7.67 -4.60
N VAL A 644 34.71 -8.89 -4.29
CA VAL A 644 35.80 -9.10 -3.32
C VAL A 644 37.09 -8.46 -3.83
N GLU A 645 37.42 -8.66 -5.12
CA GLU A 645 38.64 -8.10 -5.72
C GLU A 645 38.63 -6.56 -5.76
N ILE A 646 37.49 -5.95 -6.13
CA ILE A 646 37.33 -4.48 -6.09
C ILE A 646 37.55 -3.94 -4.67
N ARG A 647 37.00 -4.61 -3.66
CA ARG A 647 37.15 -4.17 -2.26
C ARG A 647 38.56 -4.38 -1.73
N ALA A 648 39.20 -5.49 -2.10
CA ALA A 648 40.59 -5.76 -1.76
C ALA A 648 41.51 -4.68 -2.34
N ALA A 649 41.29 -4.26 -3.59
CA ALA A 649 42.07 -3.22 -4.24
C ALA A 649 41.93 -1.84 -3.55
N ILE A 650 40.72 -1.45 -3.11
CA ILE A 650 40.48 -0.18 -2.41
C ILE A 650 41.16 -0.14 -1.03
N LYS A 651 41.21 -1.27 -0.30
CA LYS A 651 41.75 -1.35 1.08
C LYS A 651 43.11 -2.05 1.17
N GLN A 652 44.00 -1.81 0.20
CA GLN A 652 45.42 -2.27 0.19
C GLN A 652 45.65 -3.79 0.28
N ASN A 653 44.90 -4.59 -0.48
CA ASN A 653 45.20 -5.99 -0.87
C ASN A 653 45.96 -6.82 0.19
N SER A 654 45.41 -6.88 1.42
CA SER A 654 46.06 -7.56 2.55
C SER A 654 45.92 -9.09 2.45
N PRO A 655 46.83 -9.88 3.05
CA PRO A 655 46.70 -11.33 3.17
C PRO A 655 45.40 -11.80 3.84
N GLU A 656 44.70 -10.89 4.53
CA GLU A 656 43.44 -11.16 5.20
C GLU A 656 42.33 -11.55 4.20
N TRP A 657 42.45 -11.15 2.92
CA TRP A 657 41.48 -11.50 1.86
C TRP A 657 41.67 -12.92 1.30
N ASP A 658 42.79 -13.57 1.56
CA ASP A 658 43.11 -14.89 1.00
C ASP A 658 42.11 -15.96 1.45
N GLY A 659 41.56 -15.82 2.67
CA GLY A 659 40.50 -16.68 3.16
C GLY A 659 39.22 -16.59 2.31
N GLN A 660 38.85 -15.40 1.83
CA GLN A 660 37.68 -15.24 0.94
C GLN A 660 37.95 -15.82 -0.45
N ARG A 661 39.13 -15.55 -1.02
CA ARG A 661 39.53 -16.11 -2.33
C ARG A 661 39.55 -17.64 -2.29
N ALA A 662 40.08 -18.23 -1.22
CA ALA A 662 40.10 -19.67 -1.04
C ALA A 662 38.69 -20.28 -0.99
N ARG A 663 37.74 -19.62 -0.30
CA ARG A 663 36.33 -20.05 -0.26
C ARG A 663 35.64 -19.93 -1.61
N LEU A 664 35.87 -18.84 -2.33
CA LEU A 664 35.32 -18.62 -3.67
C LEU A 664 35.84 -19.68 -4.65
N ARG A 665 37.15 -19.94 -4.63
CA ARG A 665 37.77 -21.03 -5.40
C ARG A 665 37.15 -22.39 -5.06
N ALA A 666 37.10 -22.75 -3.78
CA ALA A 666 36.54 -24.03 -3.35
C ALA A 666 35.07 -24.16 -3.76
N THR A 667 34.30 -23.07 -3.68
CA THR A 667 32.89 -23.05 -4.12
C THR A 667 32.79 -23.29 -5.63
N ALA A 668 33.68 -22.67 -6.43
CA ALA A 668 33.71 -22.87 -7.88
C ALA A 668 34.04 -24.34 -8.24
N GLU A 669 35.03 -24.92 -7.58
CA GLU A 669 35.38 -26.34 -7.75
C GLU A 669 34.20 -27.27 -7.40
N ARG A 670 33.41 -26.93 -6.36
CA ARG A 670 32.20 -27.71 -6.02
C ARG A 670 31.06 -27.55 -7.02
N LEU A 671 30.89 -26.38 -7.64
CA LEU A 671 29.92 -26.22 -8.72
C LEU A 671 30.27 -27.11 -9.92
N LEU A 672 31.54 -27.14 -10.30
CA LEU A 672 32.01 -28.00 -11.40
C LEU A 672 31.83 -29.49 -11.06
N ALA A 673 32.17 -29.89 -9.83
CA ALA A 673 31.93 -31.25 -9.35
C ALA A 673 30.45 -31.64 -9.33
N ALA A 674 29.55 -30.67 -9.11
CA ALA A 674 28.11 -30.85 -9.19
C ALA A 674 27.57 -30.93 -10.65
N GLY A 675 28.43 -30.75 -11.65
CA GLY A 675 28.08 -30.82 -13.07
C GLY A 675 27.63 -29.50 -13.68
N VAL A 676 27.89 -28.36 -13.03
CA VAL A 676 27.68 -27.04 -13.64
C VAL A 676 28.63 -26.88 -14.82
N PRO A 677 28.14 -26.62 -16.05
CA PRO A 677 29.00 -26.51 -17.21
C PRO A 677 29.81 -25.20 -17.20
N LEU A 678 30.98 -25.22 -17.86
CA LEU A 678 31.78 -24.02 -18.13
C LEU A 678 31.30 -23.22 -19.35
N VAL A 679 30.41 -23.80 -20.16
CA VAL A 679 29.97 -23.26 -21.45
C VAL A 679 28.45 -23.17 -21.49
N ARG A 680 27.90 -22.07 -22.02
CA ARG A 680 26.48 -22.00 -22.39
C ARG A 680 26.23 -22.78 -23.67
N ALA A 681 25.38 -23.79 -23.63
CA ALA A 681 24.91 -24.45 -24.83
C ALA A 681 24.06 -23.46 -25.67
N ASN A 682 24.40 -23.28 -26.95
CA ASN A 682 23.62 -22.54 -27.96
C ASN A 682 23.53 -21.00 -27.87
N ASP A 683 24.53 -20.28 -27.34
CA ASP A 683 24.62 -18.81 -27.49
C ASP A 683 25.50 -18.42 -28.69
N ALA A 684 24.92 -18.50 -29.90
CA ALA A 684 25.63 -18.20 -31.15
C ALA A 684 26.04 -16.72 -31.28
N THR A 685 25.44 -15.81 -30.52
CA THR A 685 25.65 -14.35 -30.64
C THR A 685 26.40 -13.75 -29.45
N GLY A 686 26.37 -14.35 -28.26
CA GLY A 686 26.99 -13.78 -27.04
C GLY A 686 26.32 -12.49 -26.55
N LEU A 687 25.19 -12.10 -27.16
CA LEU A 687 24.51 -10.82 -26.94
C LEU A 687 23.23 -10.96 -26.09
N ALA A 688 22.70 -12.17 -25.93
CA ALA A 688 21.38 -12.37 -25.33
C ALA A 688 21.40 -12.38 -23.79
N ASN A 689 22.54 -12.63 -23.16
CA ASN A 689 22.65 -12.85 -21.72
C ASN A 689 23.79 -12.01 -21.10
N ASN A 690 23.41 -11.07 -20.23
CA ASN A 690 24.31 -10.20 -19.46
C ASN A 690 24.98 -10.96 -18.29
N GLY A 691 26.05 -11.74 -18.53
CA GLY A 691 26.74 -12.46 -17.44
C GLY A 691 28.23 -12.69 -17.70
N ILE A 692 29.06 -12.65 -16.66
CA ILE A 692 30.55 -12.61 -16.72
C ILE A 692 31.15 -13.74 -17.57
N ALA A 693 31.94 -13.39 -18.60
CA ALA A 693 32.84 -14.32 -19.28
C ALA A 693 33.95 -14.77 -18.32
N PRO A 694 34.01 -16.06 -17.92
CA PRO A 694 34.96 -16.54 -16.91
C PRO A 694 36.42 -16.25 -17.27
N LEU A 695 36.76 -16.35 -18.55
CA LEU A 695 38.13 -16.18 -19.04
C LEU A 695 38.56 -14.71 -19.17
N SER A 696 37.65 -13.74 -19.04
CA SER A 696 37.99 -12.31 -19.03
C SER A 696 38.52 -11.83 -17.68
N LEU A 697 38.61 -12.70 -16.67
CA LEU A 697 38.93 -12.33 -15.29
C LEU A 697 40.44 -12.45 -14.99
N PRO A 698 41.20 -11.33 -14.93
CA PRO A 698 42.66 -11.37 -14.81
C PRO A 698 43.12 -11.82 -13.43
N TRP A 699 42.26 -11.76 -12.42
CA TRP A 699 42.56 -12.14 -11.03
C TRP A 699 42.30 -13.63 -10.71
N LEU A 700 41.74 -14.41 -11.64
CA LEU A 700 41.58 -15.86 -11.41
C LEU A 700 42.94 -16.54 -11.18
N PRO A 701 43.09 -17.49 -10.25
CA PRO A 701 44.32 -18.25 -10.11
C PRO A 701 44.72 -18.94 -11.43
N ASP A 702 46.01 -18.89 -11.79
CA ASP A 702 46.50 -19.39 -13.09
C ASP A 702 46.21 -20.89 -13.30
N ASP A 703 46.31 -21.67 -12.24
CA ASP A 703 46.02 -23.10 -12.27
C ASP A 703 44.53 -23.39 -12.45
N LEU A 704 43.65 -22.63 -11.80
CA LEU A 704 42.20 -22.71 -12.01
C LEU A 704 41.81 -22.28 -13.43
N TYR A 705 42.45 -21.22 -13.94
CA TYR A 705 42.25 -20.70 -15.29
C TYR A 705 42.61 -21.74 -16.35
N LEU A 706 43.79 -22.36 -16.22
CA LEU A 706 44.23 -23.47 -17.08
C LEU A 706 43.32 -24.70 -16.94
N ALA A 707 42.90 -25.04 -15.73
CA ALA A 707 41.95 -26.13 -15.49
C ALA A 707 40.62 -25.89 -16.22
N TRP A 708 40.12 -24.65 -16.25
CA TRP A 708 38.89 -24.33 -16.97
C TRP A 708 39.05 -24.40 -18.48
N LEU A 709 40.17 -23.90 -19.03
CA LEU A 709 40.49 -24.04 -20.45
C LEU A 709 40.56 -25.50 -20.89
N THR A 710 41.26 -26.34 -20.12
CA THR A 710 41.37 -27.78 -20.40
C THR A 710 40.04 -28.52 -20.29
N GLN A 711 39.13 -28.07 -19.41
CA GLN A 711 37.76 -28.59 -19.29
C GLN A 711 36.78 -28.00 -20.34
N GLY A 712 37.27 -27.16 -21.26
CA GLY A 712 36.51 -26.69 -22.40
C GLY A 712 35.83 -25.33 -22.25
N ALA A 713 36.27 -24.48 -21.30
CA ALA A 713 35.84 -23.09 -21.23
C ALA A 713 36.06 -22.36 -22.58
N ASP A 714 35.13 -21.47 -22.94
CA ASP A 714 35.12 -20.84 -24.26
C ASP A 714 36.00 -19.59 -24.31
N ALA A 715 37.20 -19.73 -24.91
CA ALA A 715 38.16 -18.63 -25.08
C ALA A 715 37.64 -17.46 -25.95
N SER A 716 36.52 -17.65 -26.64
CA SER A 716 35.86 -16.65 -27.48
C SER A 716 34.60 -16.06 -26.86
N ASP A 717 34.30 -16.39 -25.60
CA ASP A 717 33.17 -15.82 -24.87
C ASP A 717 33.35 -14.31 -24.65
N ARG A 718 32.27 -13.55 -24.79
CA ARG A 718 32.26 -12.08 -24.77
C ARG A 718 31.15 -11.51 -23.90
N THR A 719 30.64 -12.29 -22.94
CA THR A 719 29.41 -11.95 -22.23
C THR A 719 29.61 -11.04 -21.01
N ASP A 720 28.67 -10.09 -20.88
CA ASP A 720 28.31 -9.09 -19.85
C ASP A 720 28.67 -7.62 -20.11
N PRO A 721 27.69 -6.75 -20.41
CA PRO A 721 27.89 -5.30 -20.53
C PRO A 721 28.05 -4.55 -19.19
N ASN A 722 27.91 -5.21 -18.03
CA ASN A 722 27.78 -4.52 -16.74
C ASN A 722 28.91 -4.75 -15.74
N ILE A 723 29.94 -5.53 -16.08
CA ILE A 723 31.07 -5.76 -15.18
C ILE A 723 32.11 -4.68 -15.39
N ARG A 724 32.59 -4.12 -14.28
CA ARG A 724 33.74 -3.23 -14.26
C ARG A 724 34.89 -3.99 -13.61
N ILE A 725 35.89 -4.34 -14.39
CA ILE A 725 37.20 -4.75 -13.87
C ILE A 725 37.99 -3.46 -13.68
N GLN A 726 38.55 -3.24 -12.49
CA GLN A 726 39.28 -2.02 -12.18
C GLN A 726 40.43 -1.82 -13.18
N ASP A 727 40.51 -0.63 -13.76
CA ASP A 727 41.47 -0.24 -14.81
C ASP A 727 41.41 -1.10 -16.09
N VAL A 728 40.23 -1.63 -16.44
CA VAL A 728 39.92 -2.20 -17.76
C VAL A 728 38.76 -1.41 -18.35
N ALA A 729 39.03 -0.67 -19.43
CA ALA A 729 38.03 0.17 -20.09
C ALA A 729 37.03 -0.65 -20.94
N ASP A 730 37.47 -1.83 -21.42
CA ASP A 730 36.81 -2.58 -22.48
C ASP A 730 36.37 -3.97 -21.97
N ALA A 731 35.49 -3.99 -20.98
CA ALA A 731 35.06 -5.23 -20.34
C ALA A 731 34.28 -6.19 -21.28
N ASP A 732 33.77 -5.69 -22.41
CA ASP A 732 33.10 -6.44 -23.48
C ASP A 732 34.05 -6.90 -24.61
N ALA A 733 35.36 -6.68 -24.44
CA ALA A 733 36.38 -7.18 -25.34
C ALA A 733 36.65 -8.69 -25.18
N LEU A 734 37.31 -9.25 -26.19
CA LEU A 734 37.79 -10.63 -26.18
C LEU A 734 38.69 -10.89 -24.95
N PRO A 735 38.53 -12.03 -24.23
CA PRO A 735 39.35 -12.38 -23.07
C PRO A 735 40.85 -12.23 -23.31
N LEU A 736 41.32 -12.59 -24.51
CA LEU A 736 42.71 -12.44 -24.93
C LEU A 736 43.16 -10.98 -24.90
N VAL A 737 42.35 -10.06 -25.42
CA VAL A 737 42.65 -8.62 -25.38
C VAL A 737 42.69 -8.11 -23.95
N THR A 738 41.77 -8.55 -23.09
CA THR A 738 41.79 -8.18 -21.67
C THR A 738 43.11 -8.61 -21.01
N MET A 739 43.60 -9.82 -21.26
CA MET A 739 44.88 -10.29 -20.71
C MET A 739 46.08 -9.50 -21.27
N LEU A 740 46.07 -9.18 -22.55
CA LEU A 740 47.11 -8.38 -23.20
C LEU A 740 47.15 -6.94 -22.65
N GLN A 741 45.99 -6.29 -22.48
CA GLN A 741 45.90 -4.95 -21.86
C GLN A 741 46.43 -4.92 -20.43
N ARG A 742 46.26 -6.02 -19.68
CA ARG A 742 46.76 -6.16 -18.31
C ARG A 742 48.21 -6.64 -18.20
N GLY A 743 48.86 -6.94 -19.33
CA GLY A 743 50.20 -7.54 -19.34
C GLY A 743 50.25 -8.94 -18.73
N ASN A 744 49.13 -9.66 -18.68
CA ASN A 744 49.09 -11.03 -18.17
C ASN A 744 49.52 -12.01 -19.28
N GLU A 745 50.83 -12.06 -19.49
CA GLU A 745 51.49 -12.82 -20.55
C GLU A 745 51.19 -14.33 -20.47
N ALA A 746 51.14 -14.90 -19.26
CA ALA A 746 50.88 -16.32 -19.05
C ALA A 746 49.47 -16.72 -19.50
N LYS A 747 48.44 -15.94 -19.11
CA LYS A 747 47.05 -16.21 -19.54
C LYS A 747 46.82 -15.91 -21.00
N ALA A 748 47.46 -14.88 -21.55
CA ALA A 748 47.42 -14.62 -22.99
C ALA A 748 48.01 -15.80 -23.79
N GLN A 749 49.14 -16.37 -23.33
CA GLN A 749 49.71 -17.57 -23.92
C GLN A 749 48.80 -18.79 -23.77
N ALA A 750 48.17 -18.98 -22.60
CA ALA A 750 47.21 -20.05 -22.39
C ALA A 750 46.01 -19.95 -23.34
N LEU A 751 45.41 -18.77 -23.49
CA LEU A 751 44.29 -18.54 -24.41
C LEU A 751 44.68 -18.83 -25.86
N MET A 752 45.86 -18.40 -26.28
CA MET A 752 46.39 -18.67 -27.61
C MET A 752 46.70 -20.16 -27.83
N ALA A 753 47.21 -20.87 -26.82
CA ALA A 753 47.47 -22.31 -26.91
C ALA A 753 46.15 -23.12 -26.97
N HIS A 754 45.10 -22.60 -26.34
CA HIS A 754 43.76 -23.19 -26.27
C HIS A 754 42.78 -22.45 -27.21
N ASP A 755 43.21 -22.17 -28.44
CA ASP A 755 42.51 -21.44 -29.53
C ASP A 755 41.17 -22.07 -29.99
N ALA A 756 40.62 -23.02 -29.24
CA ALA A 756 39.55 -23.90 -29.66
C ALA A 756 38.23 -23.17 -29.97
N GLY A 757 38.08 -21.86 -29.66
CA GLY A 757 36.82 -21.12 -29.79
C GLY A 757 36.86 -19.90 -30.73
N LEU A 758 38.02 -19.28 -30.97
CA LEU A 758 38.13 -17.93 -31.53
C LEU A 758 37.57 -17.82 -32.96
N TYR A 759 37.72 -18.86 -33.78
CA TYR A 759 37.33 -18.85 -35.20
C TYR A 759 36.22 -19.86 -35.56
N ARG A 760 35.47 -20.38 -34.57
CA ARG A 760 34.43 -21.41 -34.83
C ARG A 760 33.30 -20.96 -35.73
N THR A 761 32.95 -19.67 -35.70
CA THR A 761 31.87 -19.11 -36.51
C THR A 761 32.34 -17.85 -37.22
N PRO A 762 31.81 -17.54 -38.43
CA PRO A 762 32.19 -16.34 -39.16
C PRO A 762 32.07 -15.06 -38.32
N TRP A 763 31.02 -14.95 -37.50
CA TRP A 763 30.83 -13.83 -36.58
C TRP A 763 31.93 -13.74 -35.50
N ARG A 764 32.26 -14.84 -34.80
CA ARG A 764 33.29 -14.83 -33.73
C ARG A 764 34.67 -14.51 -34.28
N CYS A 765 35.00 -15.06 -35.44
CA CYS A 765 36.22 -14.74 -36.16
C CYS A 765 36.32 -13.23 -36.44
N GLY A 766 35.27 -12.63 -37.02
CA GLY A 766 35.26 -11.20 -37.33
C GLY A 766 35.43 -10.30 -36.11
N MET A 767 34.77 -10.64 -35.00
CA MET A 767 34.94 -9.90 -33.74
C MET A 767 36.34 -10.02 -33.15
N ALA A 768 36.95 -11.22 -33.18
CA ALA A 768 38.30 -11.43 -32.68
C ALA A 768 39.30 -10.56 -33.45
N VAL A 769 39.17 -10.51 -34.79
CA VAL A 769 39.96 -9.63 -35.65
C VAL A 769 39.74 -8.16 -35.30
N ALA A 770 38.49 -7.72 -35.16
CA ALA A 770 38.17 -6.33 -34.86
C ALA A 770 38.83 -5.88 -33.54
N ASP A 771 38.68 -6.67 -32.49
CA ASP A 771 39.21 -6.35 -31.17
C ASP A 771 40.73 -6.33 -31.09
N VAL A 772 41.41 -7.33 -31.67
CA VAL A 772 42.87 -7.41 -31.59
C VAL A 772 43.52 -6.31 -32.40
N LEU A 773 42.95 -5.93 -33.54
CA LEU A 773 43.39 -4.78 -34.32
C LEU A 773 43.10 -3.45 -33.62
N ALA A 774 41.91 -3.30 -33.01
CA ALA A 774 41.59 -2.13 -32.21
C ALA A 774 42.55 -1.98 -31.03
N TRP A 775 42.84 -3.07 -30.31
CA TRP A 775 43.84 -3.09 -29.25
C TRP A 775 45.22 -2.69 -29.76
N GLN A 776 45.69 -3.31 -30.86
CA GLN A 776 46.98 -2.99 -31.47
C GLN A 776 47.10 -1.51 -31.85
N LEU A 777 46.07 -0.95 -32.47
CA LEU A 777 46.01 0.45 -32.88
C LEU A 777 45.91 1.43 -31.71
N SER A 778 45.28 1.01 -30.61
CA SER A 778 45.15 1.81 -29.39
C SER A 778 46.42 1.81 -28.53
N ASN A 779 47.29 0.82 -28.70
CA ASN A 779 48.50 0.66 -27.89
C ASN A 779 49.58 1.66 -28.33
N THR A 780 49.91 2.61 -27.46
CA THR A 780 50.91 3.67 -27.72
C THR A 780 52.32 3.29 -27.28
N GLY A 781 52.50 2.12 -26.64
CA GLY A 781 53.79 1.59 -26.19
C GLY A 781 54.32 0.45 -27.08
N PRO A 782 55.54 -0.07 -26.80
CA PRO A 782 56.08 -1.22 -27.53
C PRO A 782 55.22 -2.48 -27.29
N ILE A 783 54.84 -3.15 -28.37
CA ILE A 783 54.06 -4.39 -28.32
C ILE A 783 54.95 -5.52 -27.79
N SER A 784 54.48 -6.25 -26.77
CA SER A 784 55.22 -7.40 -26.22
C SER A 784 55.33 -8.55 -27.22
N PRO A 785 56.32 -9.46 -27.09
CA PRO A 785 56.42 -10.64 -27.95
C PRO A 785 55.16 -11.51 -27.98
N THR A 786 54.43 -11.59 -26.86
CA THR A 786 53.14 -12.29 -26.80
C THR A 786 52.05 -11.50 -27.49
N GLY A 787 52.01 -10.18 -27.34
CA GLY A 787 51.09 -9.32 -28.09
C GLY A 787 51.27 -9.43 -29.61
N ALA A 788 52.51 -9.41 -30.09
CA ALA A 788 52.81 -9.56 -31.51
C ALA A 788 52.42 -10.95 -32.04
N ARG A 789 52.61 -12.01 -31.24
CA ARG A 789 52.14 -13.36 -31.56
C ARG A 789 50.62 -13.45 -31.58
N ALA A 790 49.93 -12.81 -30.64
CA ALA A 790 48.47 -12.78 -30.57
C ALA A 790 47.85 -12.13 -31.82
N VAL A 791 48.37 -10.96 -32.22
CA VAL A 791 47.95 -10.29 -33.46
C VAL A 791 48.14 -11.23 -34.66
N ARG A 792 49.32 -11.81 -34.79
CA ARG A 792 49.64 -12.71 -35.90
C ARG A 792 48.70 -13.92 -35.94
N GLN A 793 48.54 -14.61 -34.82
CA GLN A 793 47.71 -15.80 -34.72
C GLN A 793 46.24 -15.52 -35.05
N VAL A 794 45.71 -14.37 -34.62
CA VAL A 794 44.33 -13.98 -34.94
C VAL A 794 44.13 -13.67 -36.41
N LEU A 795 45.08 -13.00 -37.05
CA LEU A 795 45.00 -12.71 -38.48
C LEU A 795 45.18 -13.97 -39.34
N GLU A 796 46.18 -14.81 -39.02
CA GLU A 796 46.42 -16.08 -39.71
C GLU A 796 45.24 -17.05 -39.52
N GLY A 797 44.66 -17.11 -38.31
CA GLY A 797 43.47 -17.89 -38.02
C GLY A 797 42.25 -17.43 -38.80
N ALA A 798 42.08 -16.11 -38.98
CA ALA A 798 41.00 -15.54 -39.78
C ALA A 798 41.16 -15.81 -41.28
N GLU A 799 42.39 -15.82 -41.80
CA GLU A 799 42.68 -16.20 -43.18
C GLU A 799 42.44 -17.69 -43.44
N ALA A 800 42.75 -18.54 -42.45
CA ALA A 800 42.53 -19.98 -42.52
C ALA A 800 41.07 -20.41 -42.30
N ALA A 801 40.22 -19.53 -41.74
CA ALA A 801 38.82 -19.82 -41.48
C ALA A 801 38.01 -19.95 -42.78
N ALA A 802 37.14 -20.97 -42.84
CA ALA A 802 36.29 -21.23 -44.01
C ALA A 802 35.35 -20.06 -44.36
N SER A 803 35.00 -19.24 -43.37
CA SER A 803 34.28 -17.99 -43.52
C SER A 803 34.54 -17.11 -42.30
N CYS A 804 34.87 -15.84 -42.50
CA CYS A 804 35.06 -14.84 -41.45
C CYS A 804 34.29 -13.57 -41.82
N ASP A 805 33.37 -13.13 -40.97
CA ASP A 805 32.56 -11.94 -41.23
C ASP A 805 33.30 -10.69 -40.72
N LEU A 806 34.15 -10.11 -41.57
CA LEU A 806 34.91 -8.91 -41.19
C LEU A 806 34.05 -7.64 -41.03
N ARG A 807 32.73 -7.70 -41.21
CA ARG A 807 31.83 -6.58 -40.89
C ARG A 807 31.59 -6.41 -39.40
N GLN A 808 32.05 -7.37 -38.60
CA GLN A 808 31.93 -7.28 -37.15
C GLN A 808 32.77 -6.17 -36.54
N THR A 809 32.27 -5.62 -35.44
CA THR A 809 32.76 -4.37 -34.87
C THR A 809 33.51 -4.59 -33.56
N ALA A 810 34.54 -3.76 -33.34
CA ALA A 810 35.37 -3.82 -32.15
C ALA A 810 34.60 -3.36 -30.90
N ARG A 811 34.98 -3.91 -29.76
CA ARG A 811 34.54 -3.53 -28.41
C ARG A 811 35.62 -2.83 -27.58
N VAL A 812 36.75 -2.53 -28.22
CA VAL A 812 37.94 -1.92 -27.59
C VAL A 812 37.97 -0.42 -27.88
N GLN A 813 38.02 0.41 -26.83
CA GLN A 813 38.16 1.86 -26.94
C GLN A 813 39.53 2.25 -27.51
N PRO A 814 39.64 3.34 -28.30
CA PRO A 814 38.58 4.27 -28.71
C PRO A 814 37.81 3.81 -29.97
N PHE A 815 38.00 2.58 -30.43
CA PHE A 815 37.50 2.08 -31.71
C PHE A 815 36.18 1.31 -31.62
N VAL A 816 35.45 1.43 -30.50
CA VAL A 816 34.17 0.73 -30.32
C VAL A 816 33.22 1.03 -31.49
N GLY A 817 32.65 -0.03 -32.08
CA GLY A 817 31.74 0.08 -33.21
C GLY A 817 32.39 0.19 -34.59
N ARG A 818 33.73 0.26 -34.69
CA ARG A 818 34.46 0.22 -35.98
C ARG A 818 34.60 -1.22 -36.46
N SER A 819 34.37 -1.44 -37.76
CA SER A 819 34.43 -2.79 -38.35
C SER A 819 35.87 -3.33 -38.42
N ALA A 820 36.03 -4.66 -38.40
CA ALA A 820 37.32 -5.31 -38.63
C ALA A 820 37.95 -4.90 -39.96
N ILE A 821 37.15 -4.71 -41.03
CA ILE A 821 37.64 -4.23 -42.33
C ILE A 821 38.28 -2.85 -42.21
N ASP A 822 37.61 -1.91 -41.53
CA ASP A 822 38.12 -0.55 -41.39
C ASP A 822 39.38 -0.50 -40.53
N LEU A 823 39.42 -1.32 -39.47
CA LEU A 823 40.57 -1.43 -38.59
C LEU A 823 41.77 -2.08 -39.28
N ALA A 824 41.55 -3.14 -40.08
CA ALA A 824 42.60 -3.77 -40.87
C ALA A 824 43.21 -2.78 -41.87
N ARG A 825 42.36 -2.01 -42.58
CA ARG A 825 42.82 -0.97 -43.49
C ARG A 825 43.65 0.11 -42.77
N GLN A 826 43.21 0.52 -41.58
CA GLN A 826 43.92 1.51 -40.76
C GLN A 826 45.24 0.97 -40.19
N ALA A 827 45.32 -0.32 -39.88
CA ALA A 827 46.54 -1.00 -39.44
C ALA A 827 47.49 -1.39 -40.59
N GLY A 828 47.13 -1.13 -41.85
CA GLY A 828 47.92 -1.52 -43.01
C GLY A 828 47.94 -3.04 -43.27
N VAL A 829 46.94 -3.76 -42.75
CA VAL A 829 46.80 -5.22 -42.90
C VAL A 829 45.84 -5.53 -44.05
N THR A 830 46.27 -6.40 -44.97
CA THR A 830 45.43 -6.92 -46.06
C THR A 830 44.93 -8.31 -45.69
N LEU A 831 43.63 -8.45 -45.43
CA LEU A 831 43.00 -9.74 -45.13
C LEU A 831 42.29 -10.30 -46.36
N THR A 832 42.73 -11.44 -46.86
CA THR A 832 42.06 -12.18 -47.93
C THR A 832 41.29 -13.36 -47.35
N VAL A 833 40.09 -13.10 -46.82
CA VAL A 833 39.20 -14.17 -46.34
C VAL A 833 38.56 -14.85 -47.55
N THR A 834 38.54 -16.18 -47.57
CA THR A 834 37.84 -16.92 -48.63
C THR A 834 36.34 -16.67 -48.50
N ALA A 835 35.68 -16.17 -49.56
CA ALA A 835 34.23 -15.97 -49.52
C ALA A 835 33.54 -17.33 -49.30
N PRO A 836 32.49 -17.40 -48.44
CA PRO A 836 31.74 -18.64 -48.27
C PRO A 836 31.17 -19.07 -49.62
N LYS A 837 31.38 -20.34 -49.99
CA LYS A 837 30.71 -20.95 -51.15
C LYS A 837 29.24 -21.18 -50.87
#